data_AF-A0A8T6C934-F1
#
_entry.id   AF-A0A8T6C934-F1
#
_cell.length_a   1.000
_cell.length_b   1.000
_cell.length_c   1.000
_cell.angle_alpha   90.00
_cell.angle_beta   90.00
_cell.angle_gamma   90.00
#
_symmetry.space_group_name_H-M   'P 1'
#
loop_
_entity.id
_entity.type
_entity.pdbx_description
1 polymer ?
#
loop_
_entity_poly.entity_id
_entity_poly.type
_entity_poly.pdbx_seq_one_letter_code
_entity_poly.pdbx_strand_id
1 'polypeptide(L)'
;MAGTAHAAENATRYELDVGIEPETHQLEVDAVVELPLEFEGREVEFLLTSALEIHDSEPEITRLPYEQGGFTGINGSSVVLGKLDAIARYRVTLPEGSSTLKLSYSGTVNFPLSSPEEEYARGIIETAGTVNSDGVYLAGGTLWYPYFSNELVRFELTASAPDGWHLISQGNGSSRDEAGQAHWDSGGLVDEIYLVGGPLTLYEAAAGATAAQAYLRKPDQALADRYLSATARYIEMYRGLIGPYPYGKFALVENFWETGYGMPSFTLLGPMVIRFPFILTSSYPHEILHNWWGNSVFVDYPTGNWCEGLTAYMADHLMKEQAGQAAEYRRDTLKKYRDFVRDGRDFPLTEFRSRHSAATEAVGYGKTMMGFHMLRRQLGDEAFTTSLARFYREHRGTRAGFGDIRAQLEQVTGQDLKRFFEQWVERPGAADLRLDAVEVQQAANGGFEVTGVLRQVQIGEKFALQAPLALTTADGLDTQVLSVTGEATPFKFTTASQPHLLKVDPQFDLFRLLDARETAPSIGQVFGDRKLVAILPAAADEATRVAYRELVERWRSPTQNMTIVLDTDIDADELPPDTAAWILGRDNRFAQTLFQSDPALGLTVSDTGLKFQDQAIPSAGHSTVAIRRHPANVNKAVGWIVVDPAAAFPGIASKLPHYGKYSYLAFEGDEPTNIASGEWANSDSPLRMDLRSAEQRAAGPATAAPSPPRKPLAELPAVFSEQRLQTHVDYLASPELEGRGLGSPQLEEAAAYIAAEFADAGLAAAGDDGSYLQAFTVDKGEDGQPHRVHNVIGYLPGTNPAYEDQAVLITAHYDHLGRGWPNARQQDVGQIHPGADDNASGVAVLIELARNFAAGAPPERNLVFVAFSAEEAGLLGSRHYAEHPRPAPLEGIVGVINLDSVGRLEDQPISVLATGSAMEWPFVFRGVSAVTGIPSENIAGALASSDQKSFIDRGVPGVQIFTGMHLDYHRPSDTPDKINAAGMVKVATFVKEATGYLVGREEPMILTGSATAAPPGNPPANTEGQRRVQFGAVPDFAHNADGVRVESVVPGSPAELAGIQAGDVLLEMNGEKVAGLGAFSDYLKTLAPGDTVTATVLRDAQTISVEVTLVPR
;
A
#
# COMPACT_ATOMS: atom_id res chain seq x y z
N MET A 1 3.96 2.33 38.67
CA MET A 1 3.64 3.75 38.97
C MET A 1 4.53 4.35 40.06
N ALA A 2 4.74 3.73 41.22
CA ALA A 2 5.62 4.31 42.26
C ALA A 2 7.12 4.38 41.86
N GLY A 3 7.64 3.41 41.09
CA GLY A 3 9.04 3.39 40.64
C GLY A 3 9.36 4.36 39.50
N THR A 4 8.43 4.58 38.57
CA THR A 4 8.61 5.49 37.42
C THR A 4 8.54 6.96 37.82
N ALA A 5 7.69 7.30 38.79
CA ALA A 5 7.65 8.66 39.35
C ALA A 5 8.96 9.02 40.08
N HIS A 6 9.52 8.08 40.85
CA HIS A 6 10.75 8.29 41.60
C HIS A 6 12.00 8.40 40.70
N ALA A 7 12.09 7.58 39.64
CA ALA A 7 13.17 7.68 38.65
C ALA A 7 13.12 9.00 37.88
N ALA A 8 11.91 9.49 37.59
CA ALA A 8 11.75 10.74 36.89
C ALA A 8 12.13 11.94 37.79
N GLU A 9 11.77 11.94 39.09
CA GLU A 9 12.13 13.01 40.04
C GLU A 9 13.65 13.15 40.27
N ASN A 10 14.40 12.08 40.00
CA ASN A 10 15.86 12.02 40.17
C ASN A 10 16.64 12.16 38.86
N ALA A 11 16.01 12.56 37.75
CA ALA A 11 16.67 12.74 36.45
C ALA A 11 17.22 14.17 36.29
N THR A 12 18.24 14.33 35.44
CA THR A 12 18.75 15.67 35.08
C THR A 12 17.66 16.46 34.37
N ARG A 13 17.38 17.69 34.83
CA ARG A 13 16.41 18.61 34.23
C ARG A 13 17.13 19.84 33.67
N TYR A 14 16.76 20.22 32.45
CA TYR A 14 17.27 21.42 31.78
C TYR A 14 16.15 22.45 31.67
N GLU A 15 16.42 23.70 32.00
CA GLU A 15 15.63 24.86 31.60
C GLU A 15 16.51 25.68 30.66
N LEU A 16 16.08 25.83 29.41
CA LEU A 16 16.86 26.42 28.33
C LEU A 16 16.14 27.65 27.77
N ASP A 17 16.82 28.78 27.73
CA ASP A 17 16.42 29.97 26.95
C ASP A 17 17.40 30.15 25.79
N VAL A 18 16.86 30.13 24.56
CA VAL A 18 17.66 30.00 23.33
C VAL A 18 17.42 31.17 22.39
N GLY A 19 18.50 31.88 22.05
CA GLY A 19 18.57 32.88 21.00
C GLY A 19 19.20 32.30 19.73
N ILE A 20 18.58 32.55 18.56
CA ILE A 20 19.09 32.08 17.26
C ILE A 20 19.20 33.26 16.30
N GLU A 21 20.38 33.47 15.70
CA GLU A 21 20.60 34.46 14.64
C GLU A 21 21.04 33.75 13.34
N PRO A 22 20.10 33.45 12.42
CA PRO A 22 20.37 32.65 11.22
C PRO A 22 21.40 33.23 10.26
N GLU A 23 21.45 34.55 10.10
CA GLU A 23 22.32 35.25 9.14
C GLU A 23 23.80 35.18 9.53
N THR A 24 24.09 35.06 10.82
CA THR A 24 25.45 35.01 11.38
C THR A 24 25.79 33.63 11.92
N HIS A 25 24.87 32.68 11.79
CA HIS A 25 24.96 31.32 12.33
C HIS A 25 25.15 31.26 13.85
N GLN A 26 24.71 32.29 14.58
CA GLN A 26 24.91 32.38 16.03
C GLN A 26 23.81 31.63 16.78
N LEU A 27 24.25 30.95 17.84
CA LEU A 27 23.41 30.37 18.87
C LEU A 27 23.83 30.97 20.22
N GLU A 28 22.86 31.42 21.00
CA GLU A 28 23.03 31.89 22.37
C GLU A 28 22.11 31.06 23.27
N VAL A 29 22.63 30.61 24.41
CA VAL A 29 21.86 29.78 25.34
C VAL A 29 22.16 30.19 26.78
N ASP A 30 21.09 30.48 27.52
CA ASP A 30 21.10 30.49 28.98
C ASP A 30 20.49 29.18 29.46
N ALA A 31 21.24 28.42 30.26
CA ALA A 31 20.85 27.10 30.74
C ALA A 31 20.87 27.03 32.26
N VAL A 32 19.79 26.54 32.86
CA VAL A 32 19.74 26.08 34.24
C VAL A 32 19.63 24.56 34.23
N VAL A 33 20.64 23.89 34.75
CA VAL A 33 20.71 22.43 34.80
C VAL A 33 20.59 21.98 36.25
N GLU A 34 19.52 21.27 36.57
CA GLU A 34 19.32 20.61 37.85
C GLU A 34 19.77 19.15 37.74
N LEU A 35 20.90 18.82 38.36
CA LEU A 35 21.44 17.46 38.40
C LEU A 35 20.81 16.65 39.54
N PRO A 36 20.85 15.31 39.48
CA PRO A 36 20.40 14.45 40.57
C PRO A 36 21.08 14.80 41.90
N LEU A 37 20.33 14.75 43.01
CA LEU A 37 20.81 15.18 44.35
C LEU A 37 22.09 14.43 44.82
N GLU A 38 22.36 13.24 44.29
CA GLU A 38 23.58 12.48 44.59
C GLU A 38 24.88 13.14 44.10
N PHE A 39 24.78 14.16 43.23
CA PHE A 39 25.90 14.97 42.78
C PHE A 39 26.20 16.19 43.66
N GLU A 40 25.37 16.50 44.67
CA GLU A 40 25.66 17.58 45.62
C GLU A 40 27.02 17.41 46.29
N GLY A 41 27.81 18.49 46.36
CA GLY A 41 29.16 18.46 46.91
C GLY A 41 30.18 17.66 46.11
N ARG A 42 29.85 17.19 44.88
CA ARG A 42 30.75 16.39 44.05
C ARG A 42 31.29 17.16 42.84
N GLU A 43 32.42 16.68 42.33
CA GLU A 43 32.90 17.06 41.01
C GLU A 43 32.14 16.29 39.93
N VAL A 44 31.67 17.01 38.92
CA VAL A 44 30.99 16.46 37.75
C VAL A 44 31.64 17.00 36.49
N GLU A 45 31.68 16.19 35.44
CA GLU A 45 32.20 16.59 34.14
C GLU A 45 31.09 16.57 33.09
N PHE A 46 31.19 17.47 32.12
CA PHE A 46 30.27 17.53 30.99
C PHE A 46 30.99 17.89 29.70
N LEU A 47 30.33 17.59 28.59
CA LEU A 47 30.77 17.92 27.24
C LEU A 47 29.89 19.02 26.65
N LEU A 48 30.50 19.89 25.86
CA LEU A 48 29.83 20.89 25.01
C LEU A 48 30.60 20.93 23.68
N THR A 49 29.97 21.34 22.58
CA THR A 49 30.75 21.60 21.37
C THR A 49 31.75 22.73 21.60
N SER A 50 32.95 22.61 21.02
CA SER A 50 33.95 23.69 21.07
C SER A 50 33.59 24.90 20.19
N ALA A 51 32.52 24.80 19.41
CA ALA A 51 31.92 25.91 18.67
C ALA A 51 31.18 26.92 19.58
N LEU A 52 30.91 26.54 20.83
CA LEU A 52 30.24 27.38 21.84
C LEU A 52 31.22 27.72 22.96
N GLU A 53 31.29 29.01 23.30
CA GLU A 53 32.12 29.54 24.38
C GLU A 53 31.24 29.89 25.59
N ILE A 54 31.64 29.42 26.77
CA ILE A 54 30.95 29.71 28.03
C ILE A 54 31.47 31.04 28.57
N HIS A 55 30.56 32.01 28.72
CA HIS A 55 30.85 33.37 29.18
C HIS A 55 30.57 33.56 30.66
N ASP A 56 29.55 32.88 31.19
CA ASP A 56 29.20 32.90 32.61
C ASP A 56 28.84 31.50 33.12
N SER A 57 29.17 31.24 34.39
CA SER A 57 28.85 29.97 35.05
C SER A 57 28.70 30.15 36.56
N GLU A 58 27.62 29.60 37.12
CA GLU A 58 27.40 29.52 38.56
C GLU A 58 27.06 28.07 38.93
N PRO A 59 27.92 27.33 39.66
CA PRO A 59 29.26 27.70 40.15
C PRO A 59 30.34 27.75 39.06
N GLU A 60 31.54 28.23 39.40
CA GLU A 60 32.68 28.30 38.46
C GLU A 60 33.06 26.92 37.89
N ILE A 61 33.37 26.90 36.59
CA ILE A 61 33.79 25.70 35.86
C ILE A 61 35.27 25.76 35.47
N THR A 62 35.86 24.59 35.21
CA THR A 62 37.22 24.44 34.67
C THR A 62 37.19 23.69 33.35
N ARG A 63 37.77 24.26 32.29
CA ARG A 63 37.95 23.57 31.00
C ARG A 63 39.10 22.56 31.10
N LEU A 64 38.87 21.34 30.64
CA LEU A 64 39.82 20.24 30.65
C LEU A 64 40.32 19.91 29.24
N PRO A 65 41.50 19.27 29.10
CA PRO A 65 41.89 18.61 27.86
C PRO A 65 40.88 17.51 27.48
N TYR A 66 40.58 17.42 26.19
CA TYR A 66 39.76 16.34 25.62
C TYR A 66 40.65 15.39 24.83
N GLU A 67 40.54 14.08 25.08
CA GLU A 67 41.23 13.05 24.30
C GLU A 67 40.31 12.57 23.16
N GLN A 68 40.82 12.58 21.93
CA GLN A 68 40.04 12.15 20.76
C GLN A 68 39.56 10.69 20.89
N GLY A 69 38.29 10.44 20.59
CA GLY A 69 37.69 9.10 20.52
C GLY A 69 36.91 8.65 21.75
N GLY A 70 36.75 9.50 22.79
CA GLY A 70 35.99 9.15 24.00
C GLY A 70 34.47 9.26 23.88
N PHE A 71 33.96 10.12 22.99
CA PHE A 71 32.52 10.30 22.75
C PHE A 71 32.10 9.54 21.49
N THR A 72 31.09 8.68 21.61
CA THR A 72 30.59 7.82 20.54
C THR A 72 29.20 8.24 20.04
N GLY A 73 28.77 9.46 20.40
CA GLY A 73 27.42 9.96 20.16
C GLY A 73 26.44 9.58 21.26
N ILE A 74 25.24 10.14 21.19
CA ILE A 74 24.12 9.74 22.05
C ILE A 74 23.41 8.56 21.37
N ASN A 75 23.10 7.50 22.12
CA ASN A 75 22.39 6.31 21.61
C ASN A 75 23.07 5.58 20.43
N GLY A 76 24.39 5.74 20.25
CA GLY A 76 25.13 5.12 19.14
C GLY A 76 24.91 5.79 17.77
N SER A 77 24.45 7.04 17.75
CA SER A 77 24.31 7.86 16.54
C SER A 77 25.56 8.71 16.25
N SER A 78 25.87 8.87 14.94
CA SER A 78 26.90 9.69 14.27
C SER A 78 28.09 10.29 15.06
N VAL A 79 29.32 9.92 14.66
CA VAL A 79 30.62 10.34 15.23
C VAL A 79 31.13 11.68 14.65
N VAL A 80 30.27 12.47 14.00
CA VAL A 80 30.72 13.60 13.16
C VAL A 80 31.47 14.66 13.97
N LEU A 81 31.00 15.03 15.17
CA LEU A 81 31.69 16.02 16.01
C LEU A 81 33.05 15.54 16.53
N GLY A 82 33.16 14.26 16.89
CA GLY A 82 34.43 13.66 17.28
C GLY A 82 35.44 13.67 16.13
N LYS A 83 34.97 13.41 14.89
CA LYS A 83 35.81 13.51 13.68
C LYS A 83 36.24 14.95 13.36
N LEU A 84 35.43 15.95 13.73
CA LEU A 84 35.71 17.37 13.51
C LEU A 84 36.57 18.02 14.61
N ASP A 85 37.01 17.26 15.61
CA ASP A 85 37.75 17.77 16.79
C ASP A 85 37.00 18.92 17.51
N ALA A 86 35.67 18.85 17.48
CA ALA A 86 34.79 19.95 17.84
C ALA A 86 34.10 19.75 19.21
N ILE A 87 34.79 19.09 20.15
CA ILE A 87 34.30 18.76 21.49
C ILE A 87 35.15 19.47 22.56
N ALA A 88 34.49 20.14 23.49
CA ALA A 88 35.07 20.72 24.69
C ALA A 88 34.59 19.96 25.94
N ARG A 89 35.50 19.73 26.88
CA ARG A 89 35.23 19.06 28.16
C ARG A 89 35.41 20.04 29.31
N TYR A 90 34.48 20.02 30.24
CA TYR A 90 34.47 20.89 31.40
C TYR A 90 34.28 20.06 32.68
N ARG A 91 34.74 20.61 33.80
CA ARG A 91 34.51 20.11 35.15
C ARG A 91 33.92 21.21 36.01
N VAL A 92 32.99 20.83 36.87
CA VAL A 92 32.38 21.70 37.87
C VAL A 92 32.35 21.00 39.22
N THR A 93 32.51 21.75 40.31
CA THR A 93 32.27 21.25 41.67
C THR A 93 30.96 21.86 42.18
N LEU A 94 29.95 21.01 42.42
CA LEU A 94 28.65 21.48 42.90
C LEU A 94 28.72 21.82 44.40
N PRO A 95 28.08 22.91 44.88
CA PRO A 95 28.04 23.26 46.29
C PRO A 95 27.32 22.20 47.15
N GLU A 96 27.63 22.14 48.44
CA GLU A 96 26.78 21.38 49.38
C GLU A 96 25.38 22.02 49.45
N GLY A 97 24.32 21.23 49.28
CA GLY A 97 22.93 21.69 49.32
C GLY A 97 22.41 22.34 48.04
N SER A 98 23.15 22.25 46.92
CA SER A 98 22.66 22.62 45.59
C SER A 98 23.22 21.68 44.53
N SER A 99 22.34 21.16 43.67
CA SER A 99 22.70 20.37 42.49
C SER A 99 22.51 21.17 41.18
N THR A 100 22.41 22.50 41.28
CA THR A 100 22.12 23.38 40.14
C THR A 100 23.40 23.93 39.53
N LEU A 101 23.48 23.88 38.20
CA LEU A 101 24.49 24.55 37.39
C LEU A 101 23.79 25.54 36.45
N LYS A 102 24.16 26.82 36.53
CA LYS A 102 23.73 27.83 35.56
C LYS A 102 24.88 28.15 34.61
N LEU A 103 24.58 28.24 33.32
CA LEU A 103 25.56 28.57 32.27
C LEU A 103 24.96 29.58 31.31
N SER A 104 25.80 30.51 30.84
CA SER A 104 25.50 31.36 29.68
C SER A 104 26.61 31.19 28.65
N TYR A 105 26.24 30.81 27.43
CA TYR A 105 27.21 30.49 26.38
C TYR A 105 26.67 30.82 24.98
N SER A 106 27.59 31.12 24.07
CA SER A 106 27.22 31.41 22.68
C SER A 106 28.33 31.10 21.69
N GLY A 107 27.98 31.03 20.41
CA GLY A 107 28.95 30.84 19.33
C GLY A 107 28.33 30.44 18.00
N THR A 108 29.20 30.08 17.05
CA THR A 108 28.83 29.80 15.66
C THR A 108 28.60 28.32 15.41
N VAL A 109 27.35 27.92 15.16
CA VAL A 109 27.00 26.53 14.85
C VAL A 109 26.63 26.40 13.36
N ASN A 110 27.60 26.03 12.53
CA ASN A 110 27.38 25.81 11.10
C ASN A 110 28.24 24.65 10.57
N PHE A 111 27.96 23.44 11.04
CA PHE A 111 28.67 22.26 10.56
C PHE A 111 28.16 21.87 9.17
N PRO A 112 29.06 21.58 8.21
CA PRO A 112 28.67 21.29 6.85
C PRO A 112 27.90 19.99 6.76
N LEU A 113 27.01 19.96 5.76
CA LEU A 113 26.37 18.75 5.29
C LEU A 113 27.41 17.80 4.68
N SER A 114 27.38 16.53 5.09
CA SER A 114 28.32 15.49 4.65
C SER A 114 27.59 14.20 4.29
N SER A 115 28.08 13.49 3.28
CA SER A 115 27.61 12.14 2.97
C SER A 115 28.37 11.13 3.85
N PRO A 116 27.68 10.17 4.48
CA PRO A 116 28.35 9.10 5.20
C PRO A 116 29.29 8.32 4.25
N GLU A 117 30.46 7.91 4.75
CA GLU A 117 31.51 7.23 3.96
C GLU A 117 31.13 5.79 3.53
N GLU A 118 30.02 5.24 4.04
CA GLU A 118 29.65 3.83 3.91
C GLU A 118 28.68 3.54 2.75
N GLU A 119 28.83 2.33 2.19
CA GLU A 119 28.37 1.84 0.87
C GLU A 119 26.88 2.10 0.52
N TYR A 120 26.02 2.38 1.51
CA TYR A 120 24.57 2.51 1.35
C TYR A 120 24.03 3.94 1.49
N ALA A 121 24.79 4.91 2.00
CA ALA A 121 24.31 6.28 2.22
C ALA A 121 24.29 7.15 0.96
N ARG A 122 24.01 6.56 -0.21
CA ARG A 122 23.84 7.32 -1.45
C ARG A 122 22.55 8.14 -1.38
N GLY A 123 22.66 9.39 -0.94
CA GLY A 123 21.58 10.38 -0.95
C GLY A 123 21.11 10.89 0.41
N ILE A 124 21.55 10.27 1.52
CA ILE A 124 21.30 10.80 2.87
C ILE A 124 22.49 11.67 3.24
N ILE A 125 22.21 12.93 3.58
CA ILE A 125 23.22 13.90 3.97
C ILE A 125 23.00 14.22 5.44
N GLU A 126 24.06 14.19 6.24
CA GLU A 126 24.00 14.44 7.68
C GLU A 126 24.81 15.69 8.05
N THR A 127 24.45 16.33 9.16
CA THR A 127 25.23 17.39 9.78
C THR A 127 25.35 17.14 11.27
N ALA A 128 26.46 17.57 11.87
CA ALA A 128 26.60 17.63 13.31
C ALA A 128 25.68 18.69 13.95
N GLY A 129 25.19 19.66 13.18
CA GLY A 129 24.33 20.74 13.66
C GLY A 129 24.51 22.00 12.80
N THR A 130 23.44 22.74 12.55
CA THR A 130 23.53 23.98 11.77
C THR A 130 22.44 24.96 12.17
N VAL A 131 22.81 26.24 12.18
CA VAL A 131 21.93 27.40 12.28
C VAL A 131 22.22 28.25 11.05
N ASN A 132 21.28 28.41 10.12
CA ASN A 132 21.47 29.24 8.92
C ASN A 132 20.12 29.75 8.39
N SER A 133 20.12 30.60 7.37
CA SER A 133 18.89 31.19 6.80
C SER A 133 17.86 30.17 6.26
N ASP A 134 18.27 28.95 5.90
CA ASP A 134 17.36 27.88 5.46
C ASP A 134 16.65 27.19 6.62
N GLY A 135 17.26 27.17 7.80
CA GLY A 135 16.68 26.60 9.02
C GLY A 135 17.71 26.29 10.10
N VAL A 136 17.22 25.68 11.18
CA VAL A 136 18.01 25.18 12.30
C VAL A 136 17.85 23.67 12.44
N TYR A 137 18.94 22.99 12.75
CA TYR A 137 18.97 21.60 13.18
C TYR A 137 20.01 21.44 14.29
N LEU A 138 19.52 21.14 15.49
CA LEU A 138 20.31 20.82 16.67
C LEU A 138 19.76 19.53 17.28
N ALA A 139 20.65 18.57 17.53
CA ALA A 139 20.36 17.30 18.20
C ALA A 139 21.29 17.14 19.40
N GLY A 140 21.07 16.20 20.30
CA GLY A 140 22.00 16.01 21.42
C GLY A 140 23.39 15.58 20.96
N GLY A 141 23.46 14.88 19.82
CA GLY A 141 24.72 14.65 19.11
C GLY A 141 25.52 15.92 18.80
N THR A 142 24.86 17.08 18.60
CA THR A 142 25.49 18.40 18.38
C THR A 142 26.27 18.91 19.60
N LEU A 143 25.99 18.39 20.79
CA LEU A 143 26.49 18.95 22.07
C LEU A 143 26.21 20.45 22.19
N TRP A 144 25.03 20.89 21.72
CA TRP A 144 24.57 22.27 21.82
C TRP A 144 24.06 22.64 23.22
N TYR A 145 23.84 21.63 24.07
CA TYR A 145 23.59 21.76 25.50
C TYR A 145 24.62 20.91 26.28
N PRO A 146 24.83 21.19 27.59
CA PRO A 146 25.79 20.46 28.41
C PRO A 146 25.42 18.98 28.55
N TYR A 147 26.28 18.08 28.09
CA TYR A 147 26.06 16.63 28.16
C TYR A 147 26.85 15.99 29.30
N PHE A 148 26.15 15.40 30.28
CA PHE A 148 26.77 14.79 31.48
C PHE A 148 26.91 13.27 31.39
N SER A 149 25.88 12.58 30.89
CA SER A 149 25.81 11.12 30.87
C SER A 149 24.79 10.63 29.84
N ASN A 150 24.72 9.31 29.64
CA ASN A 150 23.74 8.67 28.75
C ASN A 150 22.38 8.38 29.44
N GLU A 151 22.13 9.02 30.59
CA GLU A 151 20.86 8.91 31.30
C GLU A 151 19.75 9.69 30.58
N LEU A 152 18.50 9.31 30.85
CA LEU A 152 17.35 10.04 30.33
C LEU A 152 17.20 11.37 31.09
N VAL A 153 16.77 12.40 30.39
CA VAL A 153 16.67 13.78 30.87
C VAL A 153 15.25 14.30 30.71
N ARG A 154 14.97 15.45 31.33
CA ARG A 154 13.78 16.27 31.03
C ARG A 154 14.20 17.67 30.68
N PHE A 155 13.37 18.40 29.93
CA PHE A 155 13.67 19.78 29.63
C PHE A 155 12.42 20.65 29.52
N GLU A 156 12.61 21.93 29.83
CA GLU A 156 11.78 23.06 29.43
C GLU A 156 12.63 23.95 28.53
N LEU A 157 12.08 24.38 27.41
CA LEU A 157 12.78 25.13 26.38
C LEU A 157 11.92 26.30 25.92
N THR A 158 12.50 27.50 26.00
CA THR A 158 12.01 28.70 25.35
C THR A 158 13.01 29.07 24.26
N ALA A 159 12.54 29.41 23.07
CA ALA A 159 13.42 29.85 21.98
C ALA A 159 12.83 31.03 21.22
N SER A 160 13.64 32.07 21.00
CA SER A 160 13.25 33.23 20.21
C SER A 160 13.30 32.90 18.71
N ALA A 161 12.15 32.83 18.06
CA ALA A 161 12.05 32.51 16.64
C ALA A 161 12.09 33.79 15.78
N PRO A 162 12.90 33.83 14.71
CA PRO A 162 12.84 34.91 13.73
C PRO A 162 11.43 35.08 13.13
N ASP A 163 11.16 36.24 12.53
CA ASP A 163 9.86 36.50 11.92
C ASP A 163 9.52 35.48 10.82
N GLY A 164 8.33 34.87 10.93
CA GLY A 164 7.85 33.84 10.00
C GLY A 164 8.49 32.46 10.19
N TRP A 165 9.34 32.29 11.21
CA TRP A 165 9.90 30.98 11.55
C TRP A 165 9.00 30.21 12.50
N HIS A 166 9.10 28.89 12.46
CA HIS A 166 8.63 28.00 13.51
C HIS A 166 9.82 27.20 14.04
N LEU A 167 9.96 27.12 15.36
CA LEU A 167 10.97 26.31 16.04
C LEU A 167 10.29 25.15 16.76
N ILE A 168 10.69 23.93 16.45
CA ILE A 168 10.07 22.69 16.87
C ILE A 168 11.06 21.91 17.73
N SER A 169 10.60 21.51 18.91
CA SER A 169 11.25 20.49 19.74
C SER A 169 10.28 19.33 19.98
N GLN A 170 10.75 18.32 20.71
CA GLN A 170 9.92 17.21 21.13
C GLN A 170 9.02 17.55 22.32
N GLY A 171 8.01 16.71 22.55
CA GLY A 171 7.12 16.79 23.70
C GLY A 171 5.91 17.69 23.42
N ASN A 172 5.57 18.53 24.39
CA ASN A 172 4.35 19.33 24.42
C ASN A 172 4.70 20.81 24.30
N GLY A 173 3.90 21.60 23.58
CA GLY A 173 4.14 23.03 23.47
C GLY A 173 3.69 23.64 22.15
N SER A 174 4.29 24.77 21.81
CA SER A 174 3.99 25.55 20.62
C SER A 174 5.26 26.00 19.92
N SER A 175 5.25 26.00 18.60
CA SER A 175 6.43 26.35 17.80
C SER A 175 6.65 27.84 17.61
N ARG A 176 5.63 28.65 17.92
CA ARG A 176 5.65 30.12 17.89
C ARG A 176 4.36 30.66 18.54
N ASP A 177 4.50 31.56 19.50
CA ASP A 177 3.41 32.32 20.11
C ASP A 177 3.26 33.73 19.48
N GLU A 178 2.38 34.56 20.05
CA GLU A 178 2.16 35.94 19.61
C GLU A 178 3.38 36.86 19.79
N ALA A 179 4.29 36.52 20.71
CA ALA A 179 5.54 37.24 20.96
C ALA A 179 6.70 36.74 20.09
N GLY A 180 6.49 35.73 19.24
CA GLY A 180 7.52 35.12 18.42
C GLY A 180 8.39 34.11 19.16
N GLN A 181 7.94 33.58 20.30
CA GLN A 181 8.67 32.58 21.07
C GLN A 181 8.10 31.18 20.86
N ALA A 182 8.97 30.19 20.75
CA ALA A 182 8.62 28.79 20.84
C ALA A 182 8.76 28.32 22.30
N HIS A 183 7.83 27.47 22.74
CA HIS A 183 7.79 26.93 24.10
C HIS A 183 7.60 25.44 24.03
N TRP A 184 8.50 24.67 24.64
CA TRP A 184 8.47 23.21 24.63
C TRP A 184 8.81 22.63 26.01
N ASP A 185 8.04 21.64 26.45
CA ASP A 185 8.36 20.77 27.58
C ASP A 185 8.49 19.33 27.06
N SER A 186 9.43 18.57 27.59
CA SER A 186 9.69 17.19 27.15
C SER A 186 8.50 16.25 27.35
N GLY A 187 7.54 16.59 28.22
CA GLY A 187 6.34 15.78 28.51
C GLY A 187 6.64 14.47 29.25
N GLY A 188 7.88 14.26 29.68
CA GLY A 188 8.40 13.02 30.24
C GLY A 188 9.92 12.92 30.12
N LEU A 189 10.45 11.72 30.40
CA LEU A 189 11.87 11.42 30.19
C LEU A 189 12.15 11.22 28.70
N VAL A 190 13.24 11.82 28.21
CA VAL A 190 13.76 11.74 26.84
C VAL A 190 15.26 11.44 26.87
N ASP A 191 15.81 10.96 25.78
CA ASP A 191 17.22 10.55 25.66
C ASP A 191 18.15 11.64 25.15
N GLU A 192 17.63 12.61 24.40
CA GLU A 192 18.35 13.82 23.99
C GLU A 192 17.40 15.00 23.78
N ILE A 193 17.93 16.20 23.47
CA ILE A 193 17.11 17.41 23.21
C ILE A 193 17.33 17.89 21.77
N TYR A 194 16.23 17.95 21.00
CA TYR A 194 16.23 18.47 19.63
C TYR A 194 15.72 19.91 19.58
N LEU A 195 16.28 20.72 18.68
CA LEU A 195 15.69 21.98 18.25
C LEU A 195 15.86 22.09 16.73
N VAL A 196 14.75 22.01 16.02
CA VAL A 196 14.71 22.08 14.55
C VAL A 196 13.74 23.17 14.12
N GLY A 197 13.85 23.67 12.90
CA GLY A 197 12.90 24.68 12.43
C GLY A 197 13.42 25.52 11.29
N GLY A 198 12.67 26.57 10.98
CA GLY A 198 12.96 27.43 9.84
C GLY A 198 11.74 28.22 9.39
N PRO A 199 11.81 28.86 8.21
CA PRO A 199 10.66 29.50 7.58
C PRO A 199 9.66 28.43 7.13
N LEU A 200 8.61 28.24 7.93
CA LEU A 200 7.65 27.14 7.81
C LEU A 200 6.22 27.67 7.93
N THR A 201 5.27 26.91 7.40
CA THR A 201 3.83 27.12 7.54
C THR A 201 3.26 25.97 8.37
N LEU A 202 2.61 26.29 9.49
CA LEU A 202 1.97 25.31 10.37
C LEU A 202 0.54 25.01 9.90
N TYR A 203 0.22 23.72 9.86
CA TYR A 203 -1.11 23.16 9.73
C TYR A 203 -1.38 22.23 10.92
N GLU A 204 -2.60 22.24 11.45
CA GLU A 204 -2.97 21.44 12.63
C GLU A 204 -4.37 20.87 12.51
N ALA A 205 -4.55 19.65 13.00
CA ALA A 205 -5.85 19.00 13.16
C ALA A 205 -5.88 18.14 14.44
N ALA A 206 -7.08 17.86 14.95
CA ALA A 206 -7.24 16.99 16.11
C ALA A 206 -7.07 15.50 15.73
N ALA A 207 -6.29 14.77 16.52
CA ALA A 207 -6.12 13.31 16.46
C ALA A 207 -6.51 12.70 17.81
N GLY A 208 -7.81 12.72 18.12
CA GLY A 208 -8.30 12.33 19.44
C GLY A 208 -7.86 13.31 20.53
N ALA A 209 -7.03 12.85 21.46
CA ALA A 209 -6.46 13.69 22.53
C ALA A 209 -5.09 14.28 22.16
N THR A 210 -4.58 13.96 20.97
CA THR A 210 -3.27 14.40 20.45
C THR A 210 -3.48 15.40 19.32
N ALA A 211 -2.60 16.39 19.19
CA ALA A 211 -2.56 17.26 18.02
C ALA A 211 -1.76 16.60 16.88
N ALA A 212 -2.35 16.49 15.69
CA ALA A 212 -1.62 16.19 14.47
C ALA A 212 -1.15 17.52 13.87
N GLN A 213 0.13 17.62 13.52
CA GLN A 213 0.72 18.83 12.95
C GLN A 213 1.49 18.53 11.67
N ALA A 214 1.52 19.49 10.74
CA ALA A 214 2.40 19.49 9.59
C ALA A 214 3.04 20.86 9.43
N TYR A 215 4.37 20.89 9.29
CA TYR A 215 5.16 22.10 9.05
C TYR A 215 5.78 22.02 7.66
N LEU A 216 5.34 22.89 6.75
CA LEU A 216 5.78 22.89 5.36
C LEU A 216 6.54 24.17 5.01
N ARG A 217 7.62 24.07 4.23
CA ARG A 217 8.41 25.23 3.79
C ARG A 217 7.65 26.14 2.82
N LYS A 218 6.73 25.54 2.06
CA LYS A 218 5.80 26.27 1.18
C LYS A 218 4.37 25.90 1.58
N PRO A 219 3.45 26.87 1.60
CA PRO A 219 2.05 26.56 1.83
C PRO A 219 1.52 25.53 0.81
N ASP A 220 0.98 24.43 1.32
CA ASP A 220 0.39 23.33 0.55
C ASP A 220 -0.64 22.60 1.43
N GLN A 221 -1.89 23.08 1.41
CA GLN A 221 -2.97 22.55 2.25
C GLN A 221 -3.27 21.08 1.93
N ALA A 222 -3.27 20.71 0.64
CA ALA A 222 -3.58 19.36 0.20
C ALA A 222 -2.55 18.34 0.72
N LEU A 223 -1.26 18.70 0.67
CA LEU A 223 -0.21 17.86 1.24
C LEU A 223 -0.34 17.75 2.76
N ALA A 224 -0.56 18.89 3.44
CA ALA A 224 -0.75 18.91 4.89
C ALA A 224 -1.91 18.02 5.33
N ASP A 225 -3.08 18.12 4.69
CA ASP A 225 -4.27 17.35 5.04
C ASP A 225 -4.05 15.84 4.91
N ARG A 226 -3.29 15.40 3.90
CA ARG A 226 -2.93 13.97 3.75
C ARG A 226 -2.13 13.47 4.95
N TYR A 227 -1.14 14.25 5.40
CA TYR A 227 -0.32 13.91 6.55
C TYR A 227 -1.10 13.98 7.86
N LEU A 228 -1.87 15.05 8.08
CA LEU A 228 -2.72 15.20 9.26
C LEU A 228 -3.70 14.02 9.40
N SER A 229 -4.36 13.65 8.29
CA SER A 229 -5.27 12.50 8.26
C SER A 229 -4.54 11.18 8.53
N ALA A 230 -3.38 10.97 7.91
CA ALA A 230 -2.56 9.77 8.15
C ALA A 230 -2.10 9.69 9.61
N THR A 231 -1.60 10.80 10.19
CA THR A 231 -1.21 10.89 11.61
C THR A 231 -2.34 10.44 12.52
N ALA A 232 -3.54 11.01 12.34
CA ALA A 232 -4.69 10.69 13.18
C ALA A 232 -5.06 9.20 13.11
N ARG A 233 -5.07 8.62 11.91
CA ARG A 233 -5.42 7.20 11.70
C ARG A 233 -4.37 6.25 12.27
N TYR A 234 -3.08 6.55 12.10
CA TYR A 234 -2.00 5.72 12.62
C TYR A 234 -1.89 5.80 14.14
N ILE A 235 -2.01 7.00 14.71
CA ILE A 235 -2.06 7.16 16.18
C ILE A 235 -3.20 6.32 16.77
N GLU A 236 -4.38 6.36 16.16
CA GLU A 236 -5.53 5.59 16.65
C GLU A 236 -5.32 4.07 16.53
N MET A 237 -4.79 3.60 15.39
CA MET A 237 -4.46 2.18 15.19
C MET A 237 -3.49 1.68 16.26
N TYR A 238 -2.38 2.40 16.49
CA TYR A 238 -1.39 2.03 17.48
C TYR A 238 -1.88 2.21 18.92
N ARG A 239 -2.76 3.18 19.16
CA ARG A 239 -3.44 3.35 20.45
C ARG A 239 -4.28 2.13 20.81
N GLY A 240 -5.03 1.60 19.85
CA GLY A 240 -5.80 0.38 20.01
C GLY A 240 -4.93 -0.87 20.20
N LEU A 241 -3.76 -0.91 19.55
CA LEU A 241 -2.86 -2.06 19.57
C LEU A 241 -1.95 -2.13 20.81
N ILE A 242 -1.44 -0.99 21.28
CA ILE A 242 -0.38 -0.91 22.30
C ILE A 242 -0.87 -0.17 23.55
N GLY A 243 -1.52 0.98 23.36
CA GLY A 243 -1.98 1.84 24.45
C GLY A 243 -1.79 3.33 24.16
N PRO A 244 -2.05 4.21 25.14
CA PRO A 244 -2.09 5.67 24.92
C PRO A 244 -0.82 6.23 24.26
N TYR A 245 -1.00 7.14 23.31
CA TYR A 245 0.11 7.87 22.69
C TYR A 245 0.88 8.68 23.76
N PRO A 246 2.23 8.69 23.73
CA PRO A 246 3.02 9.22 24.85
C PRO A 246 3.16 10.74 24.91
N TYR A 247 2.80 11.49 23.86
CA TYR A 247 2.99 12.94 23.80
C TYR A 247 1.68 13.69 23.50
N GLY A 248 1.70 15.01 23.61
CA GLY A 248 0.57 15.89 23.28
C GLY A 248 0.41 16.16 21.79
N LYS A 249 1.47 15.96 20.99
CA LYS A 249 1.45 16.13 19.53
C LYS A 249 2.25 15.06 18.79
N PHE A 250 1.94 14.87 17.51
CA PHE A 250 2.87 14.33 16.52
C PHE A 250 2.94 15.28 15.33
N ALA A 251 4.16 15.65 14.90
CA ALA A 251 4.36 16.56 13.77
C ALA A 251 5.13 15.92 12.60
N LEU A 252 4.65 16.11 11.38
CA LEU A 252 5.52 16.10 10.20
C LEU A 252 6.24 17.46 10.12
N VAL A 253 7.56 17.45 9.96
CA VAL A 253 8.35 18.66 9.69
C VAL A 253 9.09 18.49 8.36
N GLU A 254 8.82 19.36 7.39
CA GLU A 254 9.57 19.43 6.13
C GLU A 254 10.95 20.03 6.40
N ASN A 255 11.99 19.29 6.02
CA ASN A 255 13.36 19.71 6.20
C ASN A 255 13.87 20.56 5.03
N PHE A 256 15.01 21.24 5.23
CA PHE A 256 15.69 22.01 4.18
C PHE A 256 16.73 21.23 3.36
N TRP A 257 16.91 19.93 3.65
CA TRP A 257 17.64 18.97 2.82
C TRP A 257 16.97 17.59 2.89
N GLU A 258 17.40 16.64 2.07
CA GLU A 258 16.79 15.30 2.05
C GLU A 258 17.15 14.48 3.30
N THR A 259 16.14 14.15 4.11
CA THR A 259 16.24 13.35 5.34
C THR A 259 15.08 12.39 5.52
N GLY A 260 15.26 11.46 6.47
CA GLY A 260 14.22 10.58 6.99
C GLY A 260 14.51 10.26 8.45
N TYR A 261 14.30 11.23 9.34
CA TYR A 261 14.59 11.08 10.77
C TYR A 261 13.31 10.98 11.60
N GLY A 262 13.24 10.00 12.50
CA GLY A 262 12.22 9.88 13.51
C GLY A 262 12.70 10.46 14.84
N MET A 263 11.95 11.41 15.39
CA MET A 263 12.21 12.02 16.70
C MET A 263 11.05 11.73 17.66
N PRO A 264 11.26 11.89 18.98
CA PRO A 264 10.14 11.91 19.92
C PRO A 264 9.14 12.99 19.51
N SER A 265 7.86 12.64 19.32
CA SER A 265 6.74 13.52 18.92
C SER A 265 6.80 14.21 17.55
N PHE A 266 7.80 13.95 16.70
CA PHE A 266 7.81 14.48 15.33
C PHE A 266 8.75 13.68 14.41
N THR A 267 8.64 13.88 13.11
CA THR A 267 9.57 13.34 12.12
C THR A 267 10.04 14.46 11.19
N LEU A 268 11.32 14.42 10.81
CA LEU A 268 11.96 15.39 9.94
C LEU A 268 12.26 14.76 8.57
N LEU A 269 11.44 15.07 7.58
CA LEU A 269 11.47 14.45 6.26
C LEU A 269 11.90 15.43 5.17
N GLY A 270 12.64 14.91 4.19
CA GLY A 270 13.14 15.69 3.06
C GLY A 270 12.04 16.23 2.14
N PRO A 271 12.29 17.37 1.46
CA PRO A 271 11.29 18.01 0.61
C PRO A 271 10.84 17.09 -0.54
N MET A 272 11.73 16.35 -1.20
CA MET A 272 11.27 15.42 -2.24
C MET A 272 10.52 14.23 -1.63
N VAL A 273 11.00 13.71 -0.49
CA VAL A 273 10.42 12.54 0.16
C VAL A 273 8.95 12.73 0.51
N ILE A 274 8.58 13.86 1.13
CA ILE A 274 7.20 14.06 1.59
C ILE A 274 6.16 14.11 0.46
N ARG A 275 6.61 14.32 -0.78
CA ARG A 275 5.73 14.44 -1.95
C ARG A 275 5.46 13.08 -2.62
N PHE A 276 6.15 12.02 -2.21
CA PHE A 276 5.89 10.68 -2.74
C PHE A 276 4.69 10.04 -2.05
N PRO A 277 3.63 9.65 -2.79
CA PRO A 277 2.40 9.11 -2.18
C PRO A 277 2.61 7.86 -1.34
N PHE A 278 3.57 7.01 -1.73
CA PHE A 278 3.84 5.74 -1.04
C PHE A 278 4.41 5.93 0.37
N ILE A 279 4.98 7.10 0.71
CA ILE A 279 5.58 7.35 2.03
C ILE A 279 4.54 7.22 3.14
N LEU A 280 3.31 7.66 2.88
CA LEU A 280 2.19 7.58 3.83
C LEU A 280 1.85 6.13 4.20
N THR A 281 2.13 5.16 3.32
CA THR A 281 1.80 3.74 3.54
C THR A 281 3.04 2.85 3.71
N SER A 282 4.25 3.42 3.64
CA SER A 282 5.52 2.72 3.87
C SER A 282 6.22 3.20 5.14
N SER A 283 6.96 4.30 5.10
CA SER A 283 7.86 4.72 6.19
C SER A 283 7.19 5.62 7.21
N TYR A 284 6.17 6.40 6.84
CA TYR A 284 5.49 7.28 7.79
C TYR A 284 4.87 6.57 9.00
N PRO A 285 4.15 5.42 8.86
CA PRO A 285 3.68 4.66 10.02
C PRO A 285 4.82 4.16 10.91
N HIS A 286 5.99 3.84 10.34
CA HIS A 286 7.19 3.43 11.08
C HIS A 286 7.66 4.55 12.03
N GLU A 287 7.78 5.77 11.51
CA GLU A 287 8.20 6.95 12.29
C GLU A 287 7.19 7.29 13.39
N ILE A 288 5.89 7.15 13.11
CA ILE A 288 4.85 7.35 14.13
C ILE A 288 5.00 6.28 15.23
N LEU A 289 5.19 5.02 14.86
CA LEU A 289 5.30 3.92 15.82
C LEU A 289 6.54 4.04 16.73
N HIS A 290 7.62 4.65 16.27
CA HIS A 290 8.79 4.92 17.12
C HIS A 290 8.48 5.75 18.37
N ASN A 291 7.34 6.46 18.39
CA ASN A 291 6.88 7.15 19.59
C ASN A 291 6.60 6.20 20.75
N TRP A 292 6.13 4.98 20.50
CA TRP A 292 6.01 3.93 21.51
C TRP A 292 7.35 3.20 21.74
N TRP A 293 8.04 2.85 20.66
CA TRP A 293 9.28 2.08 20.69
C TRP A 293 10.48 2.92 20.27
N GLY A 294 11.45 3.11 21.16
CA GLY A 294 12.64 3.94 20.91
C GLY A 294 12.51 5.32 21.54
N ASN A 295 11.37 5.99 21.41
CA ASN A 295 11.21 7.36 21.93
C ASN A 295 10.51 7.45 23.29
N SER A 296 9.82 6.39 23.75
CA SER A 296 9.20 6.39 25.09
C SER A 296 9.49 5.12 25.89
N VAL A 297 9.58 3.95 25.26
CA VAL A 297 10.35 2.82 25.79
C VAL A 297 11.69 2.83 25.08
N PHE A 298 12.72 3.28 25.78
CA PHE A 298 14.03 3.52 25.19
C PHE A 298 14.82 2.22 25.06
N VAL A 299 15.75 2.20 24.11
CA VAL A 299 16.61 1.04 23.88
C VAL A 299 17.77 1.06 24.89
N ASP A 300 18.03 -0.10 25.51
CA ASP A 300 19.31 -0.39 26.17
C ASP A 300 20.34 -0.84 25.11
N TYR A 301 20.96 0.12 24.43
CA TYR A 301 21.88 -0.16 23.32
C TYR A 301 22.97 -1.20 23.64
N PRO A 302 23.63 -1.19 24.83
CA PRO A 302 24.57 -2.23 25.22
C PRO A 302 24.06 -3.67 25.06
N THR A 303 22.76 -3.92 25.23
CA THR A 303 22.15 -5.26 25.12
C THR A 303 21.48 -5.55 23.77
N GLY A 304 21.55 -4.61 22.82
CA GLY A 304 21.08 -4.78 21.44
C GLY A 304 19.81 -3.98 21.13
N ASN A 305 19.77 -3.42 19.92
CA ASN A 305 18.64 -2.63 19.46
C ASN A 305 17.48 -3.52 18.95
N TRP A 306 16.52 -3.81 19.84
CA TRP A 306 15.30 -4.56 19.50
C TRP A 306 14.23 -3.72 18.80
N CYS A 307 14.31 -2.39 18.95
CA CYS A 307 13.27 -1.45 18.53
C CYS A 307 13.06 -1.49 17.02
N GLU A 308 14.13 -1.37 16.23
CA GLU A 308 14.06 -1.32 14.76
C GLU A 308 13.28 -2.51 14.17
N GLY A 309 13.57 -3.72 14.64
CA GLY A 309 12.89 -4.92 14.15
C GLY A 309 11.45 -5.06 14.64
N LEU A 310 11.14 -4.63 15.87
CA LEU A 310 9.76 -4.62 16.35
C LEU A 310 8.93 -3.58 15.61
N THR A 311 9.47 -2.38 15.39
CA THR A 311 8.84 -1.31 14.63
C THR A 311 8.62 -1.73 13.18
N ALA A 312 9.63 -2.31 12.51
CA ALA A 312 9.47 -2.87 11.17
C ALA A 312 8.40 -3.97 11.11
N TYR A 313 8.24 -4.76 12.17
CA TYR A 313 7.20 -5.79 12.24
C TYR A 313 5.80 -5.21 12.40
N MET A 314 5.65 -4.21 13.25
CA MET A 314 4.35 -3.62 13.60
C MET A 314 3.95 -2.43 12.71
N ALA A 315 4.83 -1.96 11.83
CA ALA A 315 4.55 -0.96 10.80
C ALA A 315 4.72 -1.58 9.40
N ASP A 316 5.95 -1.74 8.92
CA ASP A 316 6.22 -2.12 7.53
C ASP A 316 5.60 -3.47 7.14
N HIS A 317 5.83 -4.51 7.95
CA HIS A 317 5.24 -5.82 7.75
C HIS A 317 3.73 -5.80 7.96
N LEU A 318 3.23 -5.08 8.97
CA LEU A 318 1.80 -4.96 9.23
C LEU A 318 1.05 -4.31 8.06
N MET A 319 1.59 -3.25 7.44
CA MET A 319 0.99 -2.63 6.26
C MET A 319 0.91 -3.63 5.10
N LYS A 320 1.96 -4.47 4.93
CA LYS A 320 1.93 -5.57 3.96
C LYS A 320 0.96 -6.67 4.36
N GLU A 321 0.78 -6.95 5.64
CA GLU A 321 -0.22 -7.90 6.14
C GLU A 321 -1.65 -7.44 5.85
N GLN A 322 -1.96 -6.16 6.08
CA GLN A 322 -3.24 -5.55 5.71
C GLN A 322 -3.49 -5.62 4.20
N ALA A 323 -2.44 -5.48 3.38
CA ALA A 323 -2.53 -5.59 1.93
C ALA A 323 -2.50 -7.04 1.39
N GLY A 324 -2.51 -8.06 2.26
CA GLY A 324 -2.41 -9.47 1.86
C GLY A 324 -1.03 -9.91 1.36
N GLN A 325 -0.01 -9.05 1.46
CA GLN A 325 1.36 -9.22 0.96
C GLN A 325 2.37 -9.69 2.04
N ALA A 326 1.86 -10.19 3.17
CA ALA A 326 2.67 -10.52 4.35
C ALA A 326 3.74 -11.58 4.04
N ALA A 327 3.38 -12.59 3.24
CA ALA A 327 4.26 -13.71 2.92
C ALA A 327 5.37 -13.30 1.95
N GLU A 328 5.10 -12.45 0.96
CA GLU A 328 6.16 -11.92 0.09
C GLU A 328 7.15 -11.06 0.87
N TYR A 329 6.65 -10.21 1.79
CA TYR A 329 7.53 -9.38 2.60
C TYR A 329 8.50 -10.21 3.45
N ARG A 330 8.01 -11.28 4.10
CA ARG A 330 8.84 -12.21 4.85
C ARG A 330 9.83 -12.97 3.96
N ARG A 331 9.39 -13.48 2.81
CA ARG A 331 10.29 -14.11 1.82
C ARG A 331 11.41 -13.17 1.41
N ASP A 332 11.08 -11.92 1.08
CA ASP A 332 12.05 -10.93 0.62
C ASP A 332 13.01 -10.52 1.75
N THR A 333 12.55 -10.55 3.00
CA THR A 333 13.39 -10.39 4.20
C THR A 333 14.41 -11.53 4.32
N LEU A 334 13.98 -12.79 4.20
CA LEU A 334 14.88 -13.95 4.20
C LEU A 334 15.86 -13.93 3.01
N LYS A 335 15.39 -13.46 1.85
CA LYS A 335 16.20 -13.26 0.65
C LYS A 335 17.32 -12.24 0.91
N LYS A 336 17.03 -11.08 1.51
CA LYS A 336 18.04 -10.08 1.89
C LYS A 336 19.11 -10.69 2.80
N TYR A 337 18.70 -11.46 3.82
CA TYR A 337 19.64 -12.14 4.71
C TYR A 337 20.56 -13.10 3.93
N ARG A 338 20.00 -13.98 3.08
CA ARG A 338 20.77 -14.89 2.23
C ARG A 338 21.76 -14.15 1.31
N ASP A 339 21.38 -13.01 0.76
CA ASP A 339 22.17 -12.31 -0.26
C ASP A 339 23.27 -11.43 0.34
N PHE A 340 23.01 -10.79 1.49
CA PHE A 340 23.94 -9.83 2.10
C PHE A 340 24.72 -10.37 3.30
N VAL A 341 24.20 -11.38 4.01
CA VAL A 341 24.84 -11.91 5.23
C VAL A 341 25.69 -13.13 4.86
N ARG A 342 26.85 -12.85 4.25
CA ARG A 342 27.87 -13.83 3.84
C ARG A 342 29.27 -13.38 4.27
N ASP A 343 30.23 -14.31 4.23
CA ASP A 343 31.65 -14.05 4.44
C ASP A 343 31.98 -13.43 5.81
N GLY A 344 31.33 -13.93 6.87
CA GLY A 344 31.57 -13.50 8.25
C GLY A 344 30.85 -12.22 8.67
N ARG A 345 29.90 -11.71 7.87
CA ARG A 345 29.10 -10.52 8.16
C ARG A 345 27.86 -10.76 9.03
N ASP A 346 27.75 -11.94 9.64
CA ASP A 346 26.64 -12.31 10.51
C ASP A 346 27.02 -12.11 11.99
N PHE A 347 26.06 -11.71 12.83
CA PHE A 347 26.31 -11.37 14.23
C PHE A 347 25.06 -11.57 15.12
N PRO A 348 25.23 -11.76 16.44
CA PRO A 348 24.14 -11.74 17.42
C PRO A 348 23.36 -10.41 17.41
N LEU A 349 22.05 -10.45 17.68
CA LEU A 349 21.25 -9.23 17.81
C LEU A 349 21.68 -8.38 19.02
N THR A 350 22.33 -8.98 20.02
CA THR A 350 22.94 -8.26 21.16
C THR A 350 24.06 -7.30 20.74
N GLU A 351 24.63 -7.48 19.54
CA GLU A 351 25.66 -6.59 18.97
C GLU A 351 25.08 -5.51 18.03
N PHE A 352 23.80 -5.61 17.66
CA PHE A 352 23.17 -4.64 16.77
C PHE A 352 22.98 -3.29 17.48
N ARG A 353 23.37 -2.19 16.82
CA ARG A 353 23.19 -0.81 17.31
C ARG A 353 22.38 0.02 16.32
N SER A 354 22.85 0.06 15.08
CA SER A 354 22.23 0.78 13.97
C SER A 354 22.61 0.14 12.64
N ARG A 355 21.83 0.45 11.60
CA ARG A 355 22.16 0.04 10.23
C ARG A 355 23.32 0.88 9.67
N HIS A 356 24.25 0.21 9.00
CA HIS A 356 25.36 0.84 8.27
C HIS A 356 25.73 0.08 6.98
N SER A 357 25.09 -1.07 6.75
CA SER A 357 25.21 -1.86 5.52
C SER A 357 23.96 -2.72 5.31
N ALA A 358 23.76 -3.20 4.08
CA ALA A 358 22.68 -4.14 3.77
C ALA A 358 22.74 -5.44 4.62
N ALA A 359 23.93 -5.87 5.04
CA ALA A 359 24.09 -7.00 5.94
C ALA A 359 23.53 -6.68 7.34
N THR A 360 23.88 -5.51 7.88
CA THR A 360 23.41 -5.07 9.20
C THR A 360 21.92 -4.79 9.24
N GLU A 361 21.33 -4.31 8.13
CA GLU A 361 19.88 -4.19 7.97
C GLU A 361 19.22 -5.57 8.00
N ALA A 362 19.73 -6.51 7.20
CA ALA A 362 19.16 -7.86 7.12
C ALA A 362 19.20 -8.61 8.46
N VAL A 363 20.23 -8.38 9.27
CA VAL A 363 20.33 -8.90 10.64
C VAL A 363 19.45 -8.09 11.59
N GLY A 364 19.76 -6.80 11.80
CA GLY A 364 19.14 -5.97 12.84
C GLY A 364 17.64 -5.74 12.67
N TYR A 365 17.18 -5.53 11.44
CA TYR A 365 15.75 -5.39 11.13
C TYR A 365 15.16 -6.75 10.80
N GLY A 366 15.73 -7.44 9.80
CA GLY A 366 15.12 -8.64 9.23
C GLY A 366 15.02 -9.82 10.20
N LYS A 367 16.13 -10.19 10.86
CA LYS A 367 16.15 -11.30 11.83
C LYS A 367 15.31 -10.98 13.07
N THR A 368 15.40 -9.75 13.58
CA THR A 368 14.61 -9.29 14.72
C THR A 368 13.10 -9.33 14.41
N MET A 369 12.68 -8.79 13.27
CA MET A 369 11.29 -8.82 12.79
C MET A 369 10.76 -10.25 12.66
N MET A 370 11.53 -11.14 12.03
CA MET A 370 11.18 -12.57 11.93
C MET A 370 11.13 -13.26 13.30
N GLY A 371 11.96 -12.83 14.25
CA GLY A 371 11.90 -13.29 15.65
C GLY A 371 10.55 -12.95 16.30
N PHE A 372 10.12 -11.69 16.23
CA PHE A 372 8.80 -11.28 16.74
C PHE A 372 7.65 -11.96 16.00
N HIS A 373 7.81 -12.19 14.70
CA HIS A 373 6.86 -12.99 13.93
C HIS A 373 6.70 -14.40 14.47
N MET A 374 7.80 -15.12 14.66
CA MET A 374 7.79 -16.48 15.21
C MET A 374 7.22 -16.50 16.65
N LEU A 375 7.51 -15.48 17.46
CA LEU A 375 6.89 -15.32 18.78
C LEU A 375 5.37 -15.16 18.68
N ARG A 376 4.85 -14.28 17.82
CA ARG A 376 3.40 -14.16 17.58
C ARG A 376 2.80 -15.51 17.16
N ARG A 377 3.47 -16.27 16.28
CA ARG A 377 2.99 -17.61 15.86
C ARG A 377 2.94 -18.60 17.02
N GLN A 378 3.93 -18.58 17.90
CA GLN A 378 4.01 -19.49 19.04
C GLN A 378 3.01 -19.12 20.15
N LEU A 379 2.80 -17.82 20.41
CA LEU A 379 1.99 -17.33 21.53
C LEU A 379 0.52 -17.12 21.17
N GLY A 380 0.23 -16.84 19.90
CA GLY A 380 -1.08 -16.36 19.44
C GLY A 380 -1.22 -14.83 19.58
N ASP A 381 -2.14 -14.26 18.79
CA ASP A 381 -2.26 -12.81 18.62
C ASP A 381 -2.63 -12.10 19.94
N GLU A 382 -3.61 -12.62 20.69
CA GLU A 382 -4.08 -12.00 21.94
C GLU A 382 -2.99 -11.92 23.01
N ALA A 383 -2.26 -13.02 23.22
CA ALA A 383 -1.16 -13.07 24.18
C ALA A 383 -0.02 -12.13 23.76
N PHE A 384 0.31 -12.12 22.47
CA PHE A 384 1.37 -11.27 21.92
C PHE A 384 1.06 -9.78 22.11
N THR A 385 -0.14 -9.32 21.71
CA THR A 385 -0.53 -7.91 21.87
C THR A 385 -0.65 -7.51 23.34
N THR A 386 -1.21 -8.37 24.19
CA THR A 386 -1.32 -8.13 25.63
C THR A 386 0.06 -7.97 26.27
N SER A 387 1.04 -8.80 25.89
CA SER A 387 2.42 -8.68 26.36
C SER A 387 3.06 -7.35 25.95
N LEU A 388 2.90 -6.92 24.70
CA LEU A 388 3.46 -5.65 24.23
C LEU A 388 2.79 -4.43 24.89
N ALA A 389 1.46 -4.44 25.02
CA ALA A 389 0.73 -3.37 25.71
C ALA A 389 1.14 -3.26 27.19
N ARG A 390 1.38 -4.40 27.85
CA ARG A 390 1.89 -4.43 29.22
C ARG A 390 3.35 -3.97 29.30
N PHE A 391 4.20 -4.41 28.38
CA PHE A 391 5.59 -3.98 28.26
C PHE A 391 5.68 -2.46 28.15
N TYR A 392 4.91 -1.87 27.23
CA TYR A 392 4.82 -0.41 27.07
C TYR A 392 4.42 0.28 28.37
N ARG A 393 3.34 -0.17 29.01
CA ARG A 393 2.85 0.43 30.25
C ARG A 393 3.86 0.38 31.40
N GLU A 394 4.64 -0.70 31.49
CA GLU A 394 5.58 -0.92 32.60
C GLU A 394 6.96 -0.30 32.36
N HIS A 395 7.41 -0.21 31.11
CA HIS A 395 8.74 0.30 30.73
C HIS A 395 8.75 1.70 30.10
N ARG A 396 7.60 2.37 29.98
CA ARG A 396 7.54 3.77 29.51
C ARG A 396 8.37 4.68 30.43
N GLY A 397 9.26 5.46 29.83
CA GLY A 397 10.22 6.31 30.51
C GLY A 397 11.45 5.59 31.03
N THR A 398 11.70 4.35 30.59
CA THR A 398 12.90 3.57 30.98
C THR A 398 13.60 3.00 29.75
N ARG A 399 14.88 2.62 29.90
CA ARG A 399 15.59 1.78 28.92
C ARG A 399 15.26 0.30 29.15
N ALA A 400 15.08 -0.44 28.07
CA ALA A 400 14.81 -1.88 28.11
C ALA A 400 15.59 -2.62 27.03
N GLY A 401 15.92 -3.89 27.30
CA GLY A 401 16.59 -4.80 26.37
C GLY A 401 15.75 -6.03 26.02
N PHE A 402 16.31 -6.93 25.21
CA PHE A 402 15.66 -8.19 24.86
C PHE A 402 15.30 -9.07 26.08
N GLY A 403 16.08 -8.98 27.16
CA GLY A 403 15.81 -9.70 28.41
C GLY A 403 14.52 -9.27 29.10
N ASP A 404 14.21 -7.98 29.10
CA ASP A 404 12.98 -7.42 29.67
C ASP A 404 11.77 -7.84 28.84
N ILE A 405 11.90 -7.80 27.51
CA ILE A 405 10.86 -8.28 26.58
C ILE A 405 10.55 -9.75 26.84
N ARG A 406 11.59 -10.59 26.96
CA ARG A 406 11.41 -12.01 27.31
C ARG A 406 10.65 -12.14 28.62
N ALA A 407 11.12 -11.51 29.69
CA ALA A 407 10.50 -11.59 31.01
C ALA A 407 9.02 -11.18 30.96
N GLN A 408 8.68 -10.14 30.19
CA GLN A 408 7.31 -9.69 30.03
C GLN A 408 6.42 -10.70 29.28
N LEU A 409 6.95 -11.33 28.23
CA LEU A 409 6.25 -12.38 27.48
C LEU A 409 6.03 -13.61 28.38
N GLU A 410 7.06 -14.06 29.10
CA GLU A 410 6.98 -15.20 30.03
C GLU A 410 5.98 -14.93 31.17
N GLN A 411 5.96 -13.71 31.70
CA GLN A 411 5.03 -13.34 32.78
C GLN A 411 3.57 -13.37 32.35
N VAL A 412 3.26 -12.97 31.11
CA VAL A 412 1.88 -12.97 30.59
C VAL A 412 1.44 -14.36 30.16
N THR A 413 2.35 -15.13 29.57
CA THR A 413 2.00 -16.40 28.90
C THR A 413 2.25 -17.64 29.75
N GLY A 414 3.13 -17.55 30.76
CA GLY A 414 3.61 -18.69 31.54
C GLY A 414 4.50 -19.66 30.75
N GLN A 415 4.86 -19.36 29.50
CA GLN A 415 5.74 -20.18 28.68
C GLN A 415 7.21 -19.83 28.97
N ASP A 416 8.09 -20.83 29.02
CA ASP A 416 9.55 -20.63 29.06
C ASP A 416 10.06 -20.30 27.65
N LEU A 417 10.56 -19.07 27.46
CA LEU A 417 11.06 -18.57 26.19
C LEU A 417 12.58 -18.43 26.19
N LYS A 418 13.28 -18.89 27.24
CA LYS A 418 14.73 -18.78 27.36
C LYS A 418 15.47 -19.31 26.13
N ARG A 419 15.17 -20.54 25.73
CA ARG A 419 15.79 -21.17 24.54
C ARG A 419 15.55 -20.39 23.26
N PHE A 420 14.37 -19.76 23.12
CA PHE A 420 14.04 -18.95 21.94
C PHE A 420 14.98 -17.73 21.84
N PHE A 421 15.12 -16.98 22.94
CA PHE A 421 15.98 -15.79 22.97
C PHE A 421 17.46 -16.16 22.85
N GLU A 422 17.94 -17.21 23.51
CA GLU A 422 19.32 -17.69 23.38
C GLU A 422 19.69 -17.98 21.92
N GLN A 423 18.84 -18.71 21.18
CA GLN A 423 19.18 -19.11 19.82
C GLN A 423 18.99 -18.00 18.77
N TRP A 424 18.06 -17.06 18.99
CA TRP A 424 17.70 -16.05 17.98
C TRP A 424 18.26 -14.66 18.27
N VAL A 425 18.51 -14.32 19.53
CA VAL A 425 19.04 -13.02 19.94
C VAL A 425 20.54 -13.10 20.20
N GLU A 426 20.98 -14.11 20.94
CA GLU A 426 22.37 -14.20 21.44
C GLU A 426 23.32 -14.94 20.47
N ARG A 427 22.79 -15.60 19.43
CA ARG A 427 23.59 -16.39 18.48
C ARG A 427 23.42 -15.92 17.03
N PRO A 428 24.50 -15.88 16.22
CA PRO A 428 24.39 -15.71 14.78
C PRO A 428 23.80 -16.96 14.11
N GLY A 429 23.44 -16.84 12.84
CA GLY A 429 23.01 -17.93 11.97
C GLY A 429 21.50 -18.07 11.85
N ALA A 430 21.11 -18.96 10.94
CA ALA A 430 19.74 -19.34 10.65
C ALA A 430 19.66 -20.85 10.34
N ALA A 431 18.47 -21.44 10.47
CA ALA A 431 18.26 -22.85 10.13
C ALA A 431 18.33 -23.08 8.61
N ASP A 432 18.89 -24.21 8.17
CA ASP A 432 18.83 -24.66 6.77
C ASP A 432 18.00 -25.95 6.70
N LEU A 433 16.82 -25.87 6.08
CA LEU A 433 15.82 -26.92 6.14
C LEU A 433 15.72 -27.67 4.81
N ARG A 434 15.58 -29.00 4.88
CA ARG A 434 15.34 -29.84 3.70
C ARG A 434 14.36 -30.98 3.98
N LEU A 435 13.47 -31.25 3.04
CA LEU A 435 12.68 -32.49 3.00
C LEU A 435 13.55 -33.64 2.51
N ASP A 436 13.42 -34.80 3.15
CA ASP A 436 14.09 -36.04 2.79
C ASP A 436 13.14 -37.24 3.00
N ALA A 437 13.38 -38.31 2.25
CA ALA A 437 12.65 -39.59 2.34
C ALA A 437 11.11 -39.44 2.35
N VAL A 438 10.56 -38.55 1.51
CA VAL A 438 9.11 -38.35 1.43
C VAL A 438 8.47 -39.47 0.61
N GLU A 439 7.54 -40.20 1.21
CA GLU A 439 6.84 -41.34 0.61
C GLU A 439 5.33 -41.19 0.75
N VAL A 440 4.59 -41.69 -0.25
CA VAL A 440 3.12 -41.82 -0.19
C VAL A 440 2.77 -43.30 -0.21
N GLN A 441 2.02 -43.73 0.78
CA GLN A 441 1.53 -45.10 0.90
C GLN A 441 0.01 -45.11 0.95
N GLN A 442 -0.62 -46.10 0.32
CA GLN A 442 -2.06 -46.28 0.41
C GLN A 442 -2.40 -47.01 1.71
N ALA A 443 -3.25 -46.41 2.53
CA ALA A 443 -3.68 -46.97 3.80
C ALA A 443 -4.74 -48.07 3.58
N ALA A 444 -4.83 -49.02 4.52
CA ALA A 444 -5.75 -50.17 4.42
C ALA A 444 -7.24 -49.79 4.35
N ASN A 445 -7.59 -48.57 4.76
CA ASN A 445 -8.96 -48.02 4.71
C ASN A 445 -9.27 -47.30 3.38
N GLY A 446 -8.35 -47.33 2.40
CA GLY A 446 -8.51 -46.65 1.10
C GLY A 446 -8.01 -45.20 1.07
N GLY A 447 -7.58 -44.63 2.20
CA GLY A 447 -6.94 -43.31 2.26
C GLY A 447 -5.44 -43.36 1.92
N PHE A 448 -4.76 -42.24 2.17
CA PHE A 448 -3.33 -42.05 1.92
C PHE A 448 -2.59 -41.67 3.19
N GLU A 449 -1.37 -42.18 3.31
CA GLU A 449 -0.41 -41.84 4.34
C GLU A 449 0.83 -41.23 3.67
N VAL A 450 1.17 -39.99 4.05
CA VAL A 450 2.37 -39.30 3.57
C VAL A 450 3.36 -39.21 4.72
N THR A 451 4.50 -39.86 4.59
CA THR A 451 5.58 -39.85 5.60
C THR A 451 6.82 -39.18 5.03
N GLY A 452 7.68 -38.67 5.92
CA GLY A 452 8.97 -38.13 5.51
C GLY A 452 9.76 -37.59 6.68
N VAL A 453 10.90 -36.97 6.38
CA VAL A 453 11.81 -36.40 7.38
C VAL A 453 12.13 -34.96 7.00
N LEU A 454 11.92 -34.04 7.94
CA LEU A 454 12.43 -32.67 7.85
C LEU A 454 13.81 -32.61 8.53
N ARG A 455 14.83 -32.19 7.78
CA ARG A 455 16.22 -32.11 8.26
C ARG A 455 16.70 -30.67 8.43
N GLN A 456 17.57 -30.47 9.41
CA GLN A 456 18.38 -29.28 9.59
C GLN A 456 19.82 -29.55 9.14
N VAL A 457 20.23 -28.99 8.00
CA VAL A 457 21.52 -29.33 7.35
C VAL A 457 22.61 -28.28 7.55
N GLN A 458 22.32 -27.18 8.24
CA GLN A 458 23.32 -26.16 8.56
C GLN A 458 24.45 -26.73 9.44
N ILE A 459 25.65 -26.19 9.27
CA ILE A 459 26.81 -26.49 10.11
C ILE A 459 26.63 -25.82 11.48
N GLY A 460 26.93 -26.54 12.56
CA GLY A 460 26.81 -26.03 13.93
C GLY A 460 25.55 -26.52 14.65
N GLU A 461 25.16 -25.79 15.69
CA GLU A 461 24.05 -26.17 16.56
C GLU A 461 22.68 -26.06 15.83
N LYS A 462 21.76 -26.95 16.19
CA LYS A 462 20.43 -27.03 15.57
C LYS A 462 19.46 -26.07 16.28
N PHE A 463 18.55 -25.48 15.52
CA PHE A 463 17.54 -24.56 16.04
C PHE A 463 16.29 -25.33 16.48
N ALA A 464 15.62 -24.85 17.53
CA ALA A 464 14.26 -25.27 17.84
C ALA A 464 13.26 -24.45 17.01
N LEU A 465 12.40 -25.12 16.24
CA LEU A 465 11.44 -24.50 15.32
C LEU A 465 10.05 -25.14 15.46
N GLN A 466 9.02 -24.34 15.21
CA GLN A 466 7.65 -24.81 15.00
C GLN A 466 7.34 -24.73 13.50
N ALA A 467 7.76 -25.74 12.74
CA ALA A 467 7.72 -25.69 11.27
C ALA A 467 6.31 -26.01 10.74
N PRO A 468 5.63 -25.10 10.01
CA PRO A 468 4.34 -25.41 9.43
C PRO A 468 4.53 -26.26 8.16
N LEU A 469 3.79 -27.36 8.06
CA LEU A 469 3.71 -28.25 6.91
C LEU A 469 2.30 -28.15 6.31
N ALA A 470 2.22 -28.12 4.99
CA ALA A 470 0.97 -28.02 4.25
C ALA A 470 0.94 -29.06 3.13
N LEU A 471 -0.09 -29.91 3.17
CA LEU A 471 -0.35 -30.98 2.20
C LEU A 471 -1.60 -30.59 1.38
N THR A 472 -1.38 -30.19 0.14
CA THR A 472 -2.47 -30.03 -0.84
C THR A 472 -2.93 -31.41 -1.31
N THR A 473 -4.23 -31.65 -1.27
CA THR A 473 -4.88 -32.88 -1.73
C THR A 473 -5.88 -32.55 -2.85
N ALA A 474 -6.54 -33.57 -3.40
CA ALA A 474 -7.60 -33.38 -4.39
C ALA A 474 -8.80 -32.57 -3.86
N ASP A 475 -9.06 -32.63 -2.55
CA ASP A 475 -10.26 -32.03 -1.93
C ASP A 475 -9.95 -30.79 -1.07
N GLY A 476 -8.68 -30.40 -0.91
CA GLY A 476 -8.33 -29.20 -0.13
C GLY A 476 -6.89 -29.18 0.40
N LEU A 477 -6.74 -28.60 1.60
CA LEU A 477 -5.45 -28.35 2.25
C LEU A 477 -5.44 -28.91 3.68
N ASP A 478 -4.57 -29.88 3.93
CA ASP A 478 -4.28 -30.38 5.27
C ASP A 478 -3.03 -29.68 5.83
N THR A 479 -3.05 -29.21 7.08
CA THR A 479 -1.91 -28.52 7.70
C THR A 479 -1.51 -29.13 9.03
N GLN A 480 -0.21 -29.14 9.33
CA GLN A 480 0.36 -29.59 10.60
C GLN A 480 1.50 -28.65 11.02
N VAL A 481 1.70 -28.44 12.31
CA VAL A 481 2.92 -27.78 12.83
C VAL A 481 3.82 -28.83 13.46
N LEU A 482 5.08 -28.89 13.02
CA LEU A 482 6.08 -29.85 13.45
C LEU A 482 7.11 -29.20 14.39
N SER A 483 7.28 -29.75 15.59
CA SER A 483 8.33 -29.31 16.53
C SER A 483 9.68 -29.93 16.14
N VAL A 484 10.54 -29.12 15.52
CA VAL A 484 11.87 -29.53 15.03
C VAL A 484 12.91 -29.06 16.03
N THR A 485 13.64 -29.98 16.66
CA THR A 485 14.64 -29.63 17.70
C THR A 485 16.02 -30.21 17.47
N GLY A 486 16.14 -31.18 16.55
CA GLY A 486 17.38 -31.88 16.22
C GLY A 486 17.66 -31.88 14.72
N GLU A 487 18.62 -32.70 14.31
CA GLU A 487 19.09 -32.78 12.92
C GLU A 487 18.02 -33.35 11.96
N ALA A 488 17.20 -34.29 12.42
CA ALA A 488 16.19 -34.95 11.62
C ALA A 488 14.91 -35.14 12.45
N THR A 489 13.76 -34.73 11.91
CA THR A 489 12.46 -34.85 12.57
C THR A 489 11.47 -35.53 11.61
N PRO A 490 11.00 -36.74 11.93
CA PRO A 490 10.01 -37.42 11.10
C PRO A 490 8.64 -36.77 11.20
N PHE A 491 7.86 -36.80 10.13
CA PHE A 491 6.47 -36.36 10.09
C PHE A 491 5.57 -37.39 9.39
N LYS A 492 4.27 -37.26 9.62
CA LYS A 492 3.25 -38.12 9.02
C LYS A 492 1.93 -37.36 8.86
N PHE A 493 1.38 -37.37 7.65
CA PHE A 493 0.00 -37.00 7.35
C PHE A 493 -0.83 -38.25 7.07
N THR A 494 -2.09 -38.22 7.50
CA THR A 494 -3.11 -39.20 7.11
C THR A 494 -4.25 -38.43 6.48
N THR A 495 -4.59 -38.73 5.23
CA THR A 495 -5.64 -38.03 4.48
C THR A 495 -6.51 -39.00 3.69
N ALA A 496 -7.78 -38.69 3.49
CA ALA A 496 -8.69 -39.52 2.69
C ALA A 496 -8.54 -39.28 1.18
N SER A 497 -8.05 -38.10 0.82
CA SER A 497 -8.02 -37.58 -0.55
C SER A 497 -6.62 -37.73 -1.14
N GLN A 498 -6.52 -37.83 -2.46
CA GLN A 498 -5.23 -38.04 -3.12
C GLN A 498 -4.28 -36.86 -2.84
N PRO A 499 -3.08 -37.10 -2.28
CA PRO A 499 -2.11 -36.05 -2.02
C PRO A 499 -1.45 -35.58 -3.31
N HIS A 500 -1.32 -34.27 -3.49
CA HIS A 500 -0.75 -33.66 -4.70
C HIS A 500 0.56 -32.94 -4.42
N LEU A 501 0.65 -32.16 -3.34
CA LEU A 501 1.80 -31.31 -3.09
C LEU A 501 2.05 -31.16 -1.59
N LEU A 502 3.28 -31.42 -1.15
CA LEU A 502 3.73 -31.11 0.19
C LEU A 502 4.64 -29.87 0.17
N LYS A 503 4.39 -28.92 1.07
CA LYS A 503 5.26 -27.76 1.32
C LYS A 503 5.58 -27.65 2.80
N VAL A 504 6.82 -27.29 3.12
CA VAL A 504 7.23 -26.82 4.44
C VAL A 504 7.37 -25.31 4.38
N ASP A 505 6.90 -24.65 5.42
CA ASP A 505 6.95 -23.19 5.59
C ASP A 505 6.38 -22.41 4.39
N PRO A 506 5.15 -22.74 3.92
CA PRO A 506 4.60 -22.20 2.67
C PRO A 506 4.35 -20.68 2.72
N GLN A 507 4.28 -20.10 3.92
CA GLN A 507 4.01 -18.69 4.21
C GLN A 507 5.27 -17.94 4.69
N PHE A 508 6.44 -18.58 4.68
CA PHE A 508 7.70 -18.02 5.18
C PHE A 508 7.58 -17.51 6.62
N ASP A 509 6.98 -18.31 7.51
CA ASP A 509 6.79 -18.01 8.93
C ASP A 509 8.09 -18.21 9.74
N LEU A 510 9.10 -18.92 9.21
CA LEU A 510 10.34 -19.25 9.93
C LEU A 510 11.51 -18.35 9.54
N PHE A 511 12.33 -17.95 10.52
CA PHE A 511 13.67 -17.42 10.23
C PHE A 511 14.61 -18.56 9.84
N ARG A 512 14.95 -18.64 8.56
CA ARG A 512 15.78 -19.70 7.98
C ARG A 512 16.58 -19.17 6.79
N LEU A 513 17.63 -19.89 6.42
CA LEU A 513 18.31 -19.67 5.15
C LEU A 513 17.33 -20.02 4.02
N LEU A 514 16.97 -19.01 3.23
CA LEU A 514 16.16 -19.20 2.04
C LEU A 514 17.01 -19.90 0.98
N ASP A 515 16.56 -21.04 0.46
CA ASP A 515 17.27 -21.67 -0.67
C ASP A 515 17.09 -20.80 -1.92
N ALA A 516 18.11 -20.70 -2.78
CA ALA A 516 18.04 -19.93 -4.01
C ALA A 516 16.91 -20.38 -4.96
N ARG A 517 16.45 -21.64 -4.83
CA ARG A 517 15.34 -22.24 -5.57
C ARG A 517 13.96 -21.82 -5.07
N GLU A 518 13.89 -21.14 -3.94
CA GLU A 518 12.65 -20.58 -3.38
C GLU A 518 12.38 -19.13 -3.82
N THR A 519 13.24 -18.59 -4.69
CA THR A 519 13.04 -17.32 -5.39
C THR A 519 13.19 -17.54 -6.88
N ALA A 520 12.34 -16.89 -7.68
CA ALA A 520 12.43 -16.99 -9.13
C ALA A 520 13.76 -16.39 -9.61
N PRO A 521 14.43 -17.00 -10.61
CA PRO A 521 15.60 -16.38 -11.22
C PRO A 521 15.14 -15.12 -11.94
N SER A 522 15.87 -14.01 -11.79
CA SER A 522 15.39 -12.69 -12.21
C SER A 522 16.44 -11.89 -12.96
N ILE A 523 15.99 -10.91 -13.74
CA ILE A 523 16.85 -9.97 -14.47
C ILE A 523 17.81 -9.25 -13.51
N GLY A 524 17.31 -8.86 -12.34
CA GLY A 524 18.08 -8.20 -11.30
C GLY A 524 19.13 -9.12 -10.68
N GLN A 525 18.92 -10.44 -10.64
CA GLN A 525 19.95 -11.39 -10.21
C GLN A 525 21.11 -11.44 -11.21
N VAL A 526 20.83 -11.36 -12.52
CA VAL A 526 21.88 -11.30 -13.54
C VAL A 526 22.62 -9.96 -13.45
N PHE A 527 21.90 -8.83 -13.47
CA PHE A 527 22.52 -7.50 -13.35
C PHE A 527 23.14 -7.20 -12.00
N GLY A 528 22.82 -7.92 -10.94
CA GLY A 528 23.40 -7.73 -9.61
C GLY A 528 24.71 -8.49 -9.40
N ASP A 529 25.09 -9.39 -10.30
CA ASP A 529 26.25 -10.24 -10.11
C ASP A 529 27.57 -9.48 -10.33
N ARG A 530 28.59 -9.79 -9.52
CA ARG A 530 29.92 -9.17 -9.67
C ARG A 530 30.71 -9.70 -10.86
N LYS A 531 30.42 -10.93 -11.31
CA LYS A 531 31.15 -11.61 -12.39
C LYS A 531 30.16 -12.10 -13.44
N LEU A 532 30.22 -11.50 -14.62
CA LEU A 532 29.25 -11.77 -15.68
C LEU A 532 29.87 -11.84 -17.06
N VAL A 533 29.28 -12.70 -17.90
CA VAL A 533 29.68 -12.90 -19.29
C VAL A 533 28.50 -12.60 -20.22
N ALA A 534 28.71 -11.76 -21.22
CA ALA A 534 27.77 -11.51 -22.30
C ALA A 534 28.23 -12.25 -23.55
N ILE A 535 27.39 -13.13 -24.06
CA ILE A 535 27.71 -14.08 -25.10
C ILE A 535 26.94 -13.70 -26.36
N LEU A 536 27.66 -13.16 -27.33
CA LEU A 536 27.13 -12.73 -28.62
C LEU A 536 27.00 -13.92 -29.58
N PRO A 537 26.00 -13.94 -30.47
CA PRO A 537 25.81 -15.02 -31.43
C PRO A 537 26.83 -14.90 -32.56
N ALA A 538 27.79 -15.83 -32.67
CA ALA A 538 28.79 -15.77 -33.75
C ALA A 538 28.17 -15.90 -35.14
N ALA A 539 27.05 -16.64 -35.26
CA ALA A 539 26.35 -16.89 -36.52
C ALA A 539 25.54 -15.69 -37.05
N ALA A 540 25.26 -14.67 -36.22
CA ALA A 540 24.50 -13.49 -36.65
C ALA A 540 25.28 -12.61 -37.64
N ASP A 541 24.59 -11.75 -38.38
CA ASP A 541 25.26 -10.76 -39.23
C ASP A 541 26.03 -9.71 -38.40
N GLU A 542 26.91 -8.96 -39.07
CA GLU A 542 27.77 -7.97 -38.40
C GLU A 542 27.00 -6.83 -37.75
N ALA A 543 25.94 -6.32 -38.38
CA ALA A 543 25.15 -5.22 -37.83
C ALA A 543 24.43 -5.66 -36.55
N THR A 544 23.86 -6.87 -36.55
CA THR A 544 23.22 -7.47 -35.37
C THR A 544 24.23 -7.70 -34.23
N ARG A 545 25.44 -8.21 -34.53
CA ARG A 545 26.50 -8.38 -33.51
C ARG A 545 26.96 -7.04 -32.91
N VAL A 546 27.06 -5.99 -33.72
CA VAL A 546 27.40 -4.63 -33.26
C VAL A 546 26.29 -4.10 -32.35
N ALA A 547 25.02 -4.22 -32.74
CA ALA A 547 23.89 -3.75 -31.94
C ALA A 547 23.81 -4.44 -30.57
N TYR A 548 23.98 -5.77 -30.50
CA TYR A 548 24.03 -6.47 -29.23
C TYR A 548 25.24 -6.08 -28.36
N ARG A 549 26.40 -5.85 -28.98
CA ARG A 549 27.59 -5.38 -28.25
C ARG A 549 27.33 -4.00 -27.63
N GLU A 550 26.76 -3.07 -28.40
CA GLU A 550 26.42 -1.73 -27.89
C GLU A 550 25.40 -1.79 -26.75
N LEU A 551 24.38 -2.64 -26.87
CA LEU A 551 23.39 -2.86 -25.82
C LEU A 551 24.03 -3.37 -24.53
N VAL A 552 24.94 -4.34 -24.61
CA VAL A 552 25.66 -4.85 -23.43
C VAL A 552 26.62 -3.81 -22.86
N GLU A 553 27.35 -3.07 -23.70
CA GLU A 553 28.28 -2.02 -23.23
C GLU A 553 27.55 -0.91 -22.46
N ARG A 554 26.30 -0.59 -22.81
CA ARG A 554 25.47 0.35 -22.03
C ARG A 554 25.12 -0.15 -20.63
N TRP A 555 25.16 -1.46 -20.39
CA TRP A 555 24.89 -2.06 -19.08
C TRP A 555 26.14 -2.18 -18.20
N ARG A 556 27.32 -1.85 -18.72
CA ARG A 556 28.58 -2.03 -17.99
C ARG A 556 28.64 -1.11 -16.77
N SER A 557 28.82 -1.71 -15.59
CA SER A 557 29.03 -0.99 -14.33
C SER A 557 30.51 -1.02 -13.90
N PRO A 558 31.06 0.06 -13.29
CA PRO A 558 32.40 0.06 -12.70
C PRO A 558 32.60 -0.97 -11.59
N THR A 559 31.52 -1.43 -10.96
CA THR A 559 31.54 -2.38 -9.85
C THR A 559 31.51 -3.85 -10.30
N GLN A 560 31.46 -4.10 -11.61
CA GLN A 560 31.28 -5.44 -12.19
C GLN A 560 32.42 -5.82 -13.14
N ASN A 561 32.83 -7.08 -13.07
CA ASN A 561 33.72 -7.69 -14.05
C ASN A 561 32.89 -8.34 -15.16
N MET A 562 32.60 -7.55 -16.20
CA MET A 562 31.87 -8.00 -17.39
C MET A 562 32.80 -8.29 -18.57
N THR A 563 32.75 -9.52 -19.07
CA THR A 563 33.40 -9.95 -20.31
C THR A 563 32.39 -10.12 -21.44
N ILE A 564 32.75 -9.67 -22.65
CA ILE A 564 31.92 -9.85 -23.85
C ILE A 564 32.66 -10.77 -24.81
N VAL A 565 32.05 -11.90 -25.15
CA VAL A 565 32.65 -12.95 -25.97
C VAL A 565 31.67 -13.40 -27.06
N LEU A 566 32.17 -14.02 -28.13
CA LEU A 566 31.32 -14.78 -29.03
C LEU A 566 30.98 -16.13 -28.40
N ASP A 567 29.84 -16.72 -28.77
CA ASP A 567 29.50 -18.06 -28.33
C ASP A 567 30.52 -19.12 -28.75
N THR A 568 31.25 -18.92 -29.85
CA THR A 568 32.38 -19.76 -30.30
C THR A 568 33.67 -19.57 -29.50
N ASP A 569 33.81 -18.52 -28.69
CA ASP A 569 35.02 -18.27 -27.89
C ASP A 569 35.03 -19.07 -26.58
N ILE A 570 33.90 -19.71 -26.23
CA ILE A 570 33.78 -20.59 -25.07
C ILE A 570 34.01 -22.03 -25.54
N ASP A 571 35.16 -22.63 -25.26
CA ASP A 571 35.47 -23.98 -25.80
C ASP A 571 34.58 -25.10 -25.24
N ALA A 572 33.90 -24.87 -24.10
CA ALA A 572 33.01 -25.82 -23.47
C ALA A 572 31.57 -25.74 -24.00
N ASP A 573 30.84 -26.85 -23.94
CA ASP A 573 29.39 -26.90 -24.18
C ASP A 573 28.58 -26.40 -22.96
N GLU A 574 29.26 -26.08 -21.86
CA GLU A 574 28.69 -25.58 -20.62
C GLU A 574 29.22 -24.20 -20.24
N LEU A 575 28.38 -23.40 -19.57
CA LEU A 575 28.74 -22.07 -19.09
C LEU A 575 29.64 -22.14 -17.84
N PRO A 576 30.58 -21.20 -17.63
CA PRO A 576 31.40 -21.16 -16.43
C PRO A 576 30.55 -21.05 -15.15
N PRO A 577 30.69 -21.99 -14.19
CA PRO A 577 29.78 -22.13 -13.04
C PRO A 577 29.83 -20.97 -12.05
N ASP A 578 30.86 -20.12 -12.12
CA ASP A 578 31.05 -18.98 -11.23
C ASP A 578 30.60 -17.64 -11.83
N THR A 579 30.00 -17.65 -13.03
CA THR A 579 29.55 -16.45 -13.73
C THR A 579 28.03 -16.42 -13.93
N ALA A 580 27.42 -15.25 -13.78
CA ALA A 580 26.12 -15.01 -14.39
C ALA A 580 26.30 -14.76 -15.89
N ALA A 581 25.29 -15.03 -16.72
CA ALA A 581 25.43 -14.91 -18.17
C ALA A 581 24.25 -14.21 -18.85
N TRP A 582 24.56 -13.36 -19.82
CA TRP A 582 23.62 -12.90 -20.84
C TRP A 582 23.90 -13.64 -22.14
N ILE A 583 22.88 -14.28 -22.69
CA ILE A 583 22.88 -14.97 -23.98
C ILE A 583 22.09 -14.09 -24.95
N LEU A 584 22.77 -13.60 -25.98
CA LEU A 584 22.23 -12.61 -26.90
C LEU A 584 21.81 -13.29 -28.22
N GLY A 585 20.59 -13.02 -28.67
CA GLY A 585 20.06 -13.49 -29.95
C GLY A 585 19.53 -14.93 -29.92
N ARG A 586 18.67 -15.24 -30.89
CA ARG A 586 18.08 -16.58 -31.06
C ARG A 586 19.08 -17.58 -31.68
N ASP A 587 20.01 -17.10 -32.50
CA ASP A 587 21.01 -17.93 -33.19
C ASP A 587 22.21 -18.30 -32.29
N ASN A 588 22.17 -17.95 -31.01
CA ASN A 588 23.22 -18.30 -30.06
C ASN A 588 23.14 -19.78 -29.70
N ARG A 589 24.26 -20.51 -29.79
CA ARG A 589 24.25 -21.95 -29.50
C ARG A 589 23.79 -22.29 -28.07
N PHE A 590 24.08 -21.43 -27.10
CA PHE A 590 23.67 -21.65 -25.71
C PHE A 590 22.18 -21.37 -25.50
N ALA A 591 21.56 -20.52 -26.32
CA ALA A 591 20.10 -20.34 -26.28
C ALA A 591 19.38 -21.63 -26.66
N GLN A 592 19.86 -22.31 -27.71
CA GLN A 592 19.27 -23.55 -28.22
C GLN A 592 19.38 -24.73 -27.24
N THR A 593 20.41 -24.74 -26.39
CA THR A 593 20.60 -25.80 -25.39
C THR A 593 19.94 -25.45 -24.05
N LEU A 594 20.06 -24.21 -23.58
CA LEU A 594 19.61 -23.80 -22.24
C LEU A 594 18.16 -23.31 -22.21
N PHE A 595 17.58 -22.86 -23.31
CA PHE A 595 16.22 -22.33 -23.37
C PHE A 595 15.35 -23.17 -24.32
N GLN A 596 15.27 -24.46 -24.04
CA GLN A 596 14.31 -25.35 -24.67
C GLN A 596 12.93 -25.20 -24.00
N SER A 597 11.88 -25.69 -24.67
CA SER A 597 10.55 -25.78 -24.07
C SER A 597 10.61 -26.49 -22.73
N ASP A 598 10.13 -25.83 -21.69
CA ASP A 598 10.14 -26.27 -20.30
C ASP A 598 8.73 -26.12 -19.72
N PRO A 599 7.92 -27.19 -19.74
CA PRO A 599 6.57 -27.17 -19.18
C PRO A 599 6.53 -26.82 -17.69
N ALA A 600 7.61 -27.08 -16.93
CA ALA A 600 7.65 -26.74 -15.51
C ALA A 600 7.78 -25.23 -15.27
N LEU A 601 8.35 -24.50 -16.23
CA LEU A 601 8.37 -23.03 -16.25
C LEU A 601 7.18 -22.42 -17.00
N GLY A 602 6.39 -23.23 -17.71
CA GLY A 602 5.39 -22.72 -18.66
C GLY A 602 6.04 -22.04 -19.87
N LEU A 603 7.28 -22.40 -20.22
CA LEU A 603 8.00 -21.86 -21.38
C LEU A 603 7.82 -22.81 -22.57
N THR A 604 7.25 -22.31 -23.68
CA THR A 604 7.32 -23.02 -24.97
C THR A 604 8.16 -22.23 -25.94
N VAL A 605 9.14 -22.88 -26.57
CA VAL A 605 10.01 -22.28 -27.56
C VAL A 605 9.68 -22.88 -28.93
N SER A 606 9.46 -22.01 -29.91
CA SER A 606 9.20 -22.38 -31.30
C SER A 606 9.95 -21.45 -32.25
N ASP A 607 10.04 -21.84 -33.52
CA ASP A 607 10.69 -21.03 -34.56
C ASP A 607 9.98 -19.69 -34.81
N THR A 608 8.70 -19.59 -34.45
CA THR A 608 7.85 -18.41 -34.74
C THR A 608 7.67 -17.47 -33.54
N GLY A 609 8.09 -17.88 -32.34
CA GLY A 609 7.79 -17.14 -31.13
C GLY A 609 8.13 -17.89 -29.84
N LEU A 610 7.88 -17.23 -28.72
CA LEU A 610 7.94 -17.81 -27.38
C LEU A 610 6.54 -17.81 -26.78
N LYS A 611 6.17 -18.85 -26.02
CA LYS A 611 4.99 -18.83 -25.16
C LYS A 611 5.45 -18.75 -23.72
N PHE A 612 5.01 -17.73 -22.99
CA PHE A 612 5.21 -17.59 -21.56
C PHE A 612 3.88 -17.87 -20.86
N GLN A 613 3.81 -18.94 -20.07
CA GLN A 613 2.56 -19.46 -19.52
C GLN A 613 1.53 -19.67 -20.64
N ASP A 614 0.44 -18.91 -20.64
CA ASP A 614 -0.62 -18.96 -21.64
C ASP A 614 -0.50 -17.92 -22.76
N GLN A 615 0.44 -16.99 -22.65
CA GLN A 615 0.61 -15.90 -23.59
C GLN A 615 1.62 -16.24 -24.68
N ALA A 616 1.17 -16.28 -25.94
CA ALA A 616 2.03 -16.48 -27.11
C ALA A 616 2.57 -15.13 -27.61
N ILE A 617 3.88 -15.05 -27.77
CA ILE A 617 4.62 -13.86 -28.23
C ILE A 617 5.30 -14.19 -29.57
N PRO A 618 4.83 -13.61 -30.69
CA PRO A 618 5.49 -13.75 -31.98
C PRO A 618 6.92 -13.21 -31.92
N SER A 619 7.85 -13.77 -32.70
CA SER A 619 9.21 -13.23 -32.76
C SER A 619 9.31 -11.96 -33.60
N ALA A 620 8.47 -11.83 -34.62
CA ALA A 620 8.44 -10.63 -35.46
C ALA A 620 7.80 -9.46 -34.72
N GLY A 621 8.46 -8.31 -34.72
CA GLY A 621 8.00 -7.07 -34.09
C GLY A 621 8.17 -7.04 -32.56
N HIS A 622 8.80 -8.06 -31.97
CA HIS A 622 8.85 -8.21 -30.51
C HIS A 622 10.24 -8.55 -29.97
N SER A 623 10.56 -7.91 -28.85
CA SER A 623 11.77 -8.20 -28.08
C SER A 623 11.40 -9.00 -26.84
N THR A 624 12.08 -10.12 -26.61
CA THR A 624 11.77 -11.04 -25.49
C THR A 624 12.95 -11.26 -24.59
N VAL A 625 12.70 -11.41 -23.29
CA VAL A 625 13.68 -11.81 -22.29
C VAL A 625 13.15 -13.00 -21.52
N ALA A 626 14.00 -14.00 -21.30
CA ALA A 626 13.72 -15.13 -20.43
C ALA A 626 14.94 -15.41 -19.54
N ILE A 627 14.73 -15.59 -18.25
CA ILE A 627 15.80 -15.87 -17.29
C ILE A 627 15.66 -17.32 -16.81
N ARG A 628 16.75 -18.08 -16.74
CA ARG A 628 16.79 -19.37 -16.05
C ARG A 628 17.85 -19.37 -14.98
N ARG A 629 17.73 -20.31 -14.04
CA ARG A 629 18.78 -20.58 -13.06
C ARG A 629 19.98 -21.19 -13.77
N HIS A 630 21.19 -20.82 -13.33
CA HIS A 630 22.40 -21.36 -13.94
C HIS A 630 22.48 -22.88 -13.65
N PRO A 631 22.66 -23.74 -14.67
CA PRO A 631 22.56 -25.19 -14.52
C PRO A 631 23.60 -25.77 -13.55
N ALA A 632 24.80 -25.20 -13.52
CA ALA A 632 25.88 -25.63 -12.62
C ALA A 632 25.94 -24.88 -11.27
N ASN A 633 25.10 -23.85 -11.06
CA ASN A 633 25.15 -23.05 -9.83
C ASN A 633 23.80 -22.42 -9.50
N VAL A 634 23.12 -22.96 -8.49
CA VAL A 634 21.77 -22.52 -8.10
C VAL A 634 21.69 -21.05 -7.66
N ASN A 635 22.82 -20.43 -7.29
CA ASN A 635 22.89 -19.04 -6.85
C ASN A 635 23.10 -18.05 -8.00
N LYS A 636 23.34 -18.52 -9.23
CA LYS A 636 23.56 -17.68 -10.41
C LYS A 636 22.36 -17.79 -11.36
N ALA A 637 22.21 -16.79 -12.23
CA ALA A 637 21.17 -16.77 -13.25
C ALA A 637 21.78 -16.56 -14.65
N VAL A 638 21.05 -17.04 -15.65
CA VAL A 638 21.37 -16.90 -17.07
C VAL A 638 20.17 -16.25 -17.73
N GLY A 639 20.38 -15.12 -18.40
CA GLY A 639 19.34 -14.44 -19.16
C GLY A 639 19.51 -14.65 -20.66
N TRP A 640 18.43 -14.93 -21.36
CA TRP A 640 18.35 -14.97 -22.81
C TRP A 640 17.53 -13.79 -23.31
N ILE A 641 18.09 -13.04 -24.27
CA ILE A 641 17.45 -11.86 -24.85
C ILE A 641 17.44 -11.94 -26.37
N VAL A 642 16.28 -11.66 -26.94
CA VAL A 642 16.05 -11.50 -28.38
C VAL A 642 15.47 -10.11 -28.59
N VAL A 643 16.00 -9.37 -29.56
CA VAL A 643 15.54 -8.00 -29.84
C VAL A 643 15.11 -7.93 -31.29
N ASP A 644 13.83 -7.67 -31.51
CA ASP A 644 13.23 -7.37 -32.80
C ASP A 644 12.11 -6.34 -32.56
N PRO A 645 11.93 -5.34 -33.45
CA PRO A 645 12.80 -4.98 -34.56
C PRO A 645 14.13 -4.36 -34.10
N ALA A 646 15.12 -4.26 -35.00
CA ALA A 646 16.43 -3.67 -34.69
C ALA A 646 16.37 -2.21 -34.20
N ALA A 647 15.28 -1.48 -34.44
CA ALA A 647 15.08 -0.14 -33.90
C ALA A 647 14.89 -0.14 -32.36
N ALA A 648 14.51 -1.28 -31.75
CA ALA A 648 14.21 -1.37 -30.32
C ALA A 648 15.45 -1.43 -29.40
N PHE A 649 16.65 -1.70 -29.94
CA PHE A 649 17.88 -1.87 -29.15
C PHE A 649 18.16 -0.74 -28.15
N PRO A 650 18.09 0.56 -28.51
CA PRO A 650 18.30 1.65 -27.56
C PRO A 650 17.27 1.67 -26.43
N GLY A 651 16.00 1.44 -26.76
CA GLY A 651 14.91 1.42 -25.79
C GLY A 651 15.03 0.25 -24.82
N ILE A 652 15.38 -0.94 -25.31
CA ILE A 652 15.62 -2.12 -24.47
C ILE A 652 16.82 -1.90 -23.55
N ALA A 653 17.92 -1.33 -24.06
CA ALA A 653 19.10 -1.05 -23.25
C ALA A 653 18.78 -0.13 -22.05
N SER A 654 17.94 0.89 -22.26
CA SER A 654 17.49 1.79 -21.18
C SER A 654 16.46 1.15 -20.26
N LYS A 655 15.47 0.42 -20.80
CA LYS A 655 14.34 -0.10 -20.02
C LYS A 655 14.69 -1.33 -19.19
N LEU A 656 15.44 -2.29 -19.73
CA LEU A 656 15.60 -3.62 -19.13
C LEU A 656 16.13 -3.62 -17.67
N PRO A 657 17.11 -2.77 -17.28
CA PRO A 657 17.58 -2.69 -15.88
C PRO A 657 16.48 -2.32 -14.87
N HIS A 658 15.42 -1.64 -15.29
CA HIS A 658 14.30 -1.27 -14.43
C HIS A 658 13.31 -2.42 -14.17
N TYR A 659 13.43 -3.55 -14.89
CA TYR A 659 12.57 -4.72 -14.75
C TYR A 659 13.20 -5.83 -13.89
N GLY A 660 14.06 -5.46 -12.93
CA GLY A 660 14.90 -6.39 -12.18
C GLY A 660 14.17 -7.54 -11.44
N LYS A 661 12.89 -7.39 -11.09
CA LYS A 661 12.13 -8.45 -10.40
C LYS A 661 11.69 -9.61 -11.30
N TYR A 662 11.57 -9.38 -12.61
CA TYR A 662 10.90 -10.31 -13.51
C TYR A 662 11.84 -11.42 -14.02
N SER A 663 11.27 -12.59 -14.29
CA SER A 663 11.92 -13.74 -14.92
C SER A 663 11.73 -13.79 -16.42
N TYR A 664 10.67 -13.19 -16.95
CA TYR A 664 10.44 -13.06 -18.38
C TYR A 664 9.78 -11.73 -18.73
N LEU A 665 10.02 -11.26 -19.95
CA LEU A 665 9.45 -10.03 -20.52
C LEU A 665 9.19 -10.21 -22.00
N ALA A 666 8.18 -9.49 -22.51
CA ALA A 666 8.03 -9.20 -23.91
C ALA A 666 7.71 -7.72 -24.12
N PHE A 667 8.32 -7.15 -25.15
CA PHE A 667 8.08 -5.80 -25.61
C PHE A 667 7.66 -5.81 -27.08
N GLU A 668 6.78 -4.89 -27.47
CA GLU A 668 6.32 -4.69 -28.84
C GLU A 668 6.84 -3.35 -29.40
N GLY A 669 7.24 -3.37 -30.67
CA GLY A 669 7.53 -2.18 -31.48
C GLY A 669 8.93 -1.56 -31.32
N ASP A 670 9.19 -0.52 -32.12
CA ASP A 670 10.45 0.24 -32.16
C ASP A 670 10.72 0.98 -30.84
N GLU A 671 9.67 1.51 -30.21
CA GLU A 671 9.68 2.05 -28.86
C GLU A 671 9.14 0.97 -27.90
N PRO A 672 10.01 0.09 -27.35
CA PRO A 672 9.60 -1.18 -26.78
C PRO A 672 8.59 -0.98 -25.65
N THR A 673 7.34 -1.34 -25.89
CA THR A 673 6.23 -1.24 -24.92
C THR A 673 6.00 -2.60 -24.31
N ASN A 674 6.00 -2.70 -22.98
CA ASN A 674 5.86 -3.98 -22.29
C ASN A 674 4.45 -4.55 -22.52
N ILE A 675 4.38 -5.76 -23.08
CA ILE A 675 3.14 -6.49 -23.34
C ILE A 675 3.03 -7.80 -22.53
N ALA A 676 4.14 -8.25 -21.94
CA ALA A 676 4.16 -9.41 -21.06
C ALA A 676 5.28 -9.26 -20.02
N SER A 677 4.98 -9.60 -18.77
CA SER A 677 5.98 -9.69 -17.70
C SER A 677 5.53 -10.65 -16.62
N GLY A 678 6.48 -11.38 -16.02
CA GLY A 678 6.16 -12.23 -14.88
C GLY A 678 7.37 -12.93 -14.28
N GLU A 679 7.12 -13.68 -13.22
CA GLU A 679 8.09 -14.51 -12.52
C GLU A 679 7.77 -15.99 -12.77
N TRP A 680 8.80 -16.84 -12.82
CA TRP A 680 8.58 -18.29 -12.90
C TRP A 680 8.07 -18.85 -11.56
N ALA A 681 7.22 -19.87 -11.63
CA ALA A 681 6.83 -20.62 -10.44
C ALA A 681 8.01 -21.45 -9.89
N ASN A 682 8.26 -21.36 -8.59
CA ASN A 682 9.34 -22.11 -7.92
C ASN A 682 9.00 -23.59 -7.81
N SER A 683 9.51 -24.41 -8.73
CA SER A 683 9.18 -25.84 -8.79
C SER A 683 10.17 -26.77 -8.08
N ASP A 684 11.39 -26.31 -7.76
CA ASP A 684 12.52 -27.13 -7.31
C ASP A 684 13.03 -26.84 -5.88
N SER A 685 12.22 -26.16 -5.06
CA SER A 685 12.54 -25.88 -3.64
C SER A 685 12.82 -27.18 -2.85
N PRO A 686 13.85 -27.22 -1.97
CA PRO A 686 14.10 -28.34 -1.08
C PRO A 686 13.02 -28.53 0.01
N LEU A 687 12.08 -27.59 0.11
CA LEU A 687 10.94 -27.61 1.03
C LEU A 687 9.62 -27.85 0.30
N ARG A 688 9.68 -28.27 -0.96
CA ARG A 688 8.53 -28.59 -1.81
C ARG A 688 8.70 -30.00 -2.38
N MET A 689 7.64 -30.81 -2.33
CA MET A 689 7.61 -32.14 -2.95
C MET A 689 6.30 -32.32 -3.71
N ASP A 690 6.38 -32.52 -5.03
CA ASP A 690 5.25 -32.90 -5.87
C ASP A 690 5.01 -34.41 -5.73
N LEU A 691 3.86 -34.77 -5.17
CA LEU A 691 3.50 -36.14 -4.78
C LEU A 691 2.69 -36.87 -5.87
N ARG A 692 2.42 -36.20 -7.00
CA ARG A 692 1.65 -36.75 -8.12
C ARG A 692 2.48 -37.75 -8.96
N SER A 693 1.80 -38.54 -9.79
CA SER A 693 2.46 -39.51 -10.68
C SER A 693 3.40 -38.82 -11.68
N ALA A 694 4.30 -39.59 -12.32
CA ALA A 694 5.20 -39.03 -13.34
C ALA A 694 4.42 -38.44 -14.53
N GLU A 695 3.32 -39.09 -14.94
CA GLU A 695 2.45 -38.64 -16.03
C GLU A 695 1.75 -37.33 -15.65
N GLN A 696 1.22 -37.23 -14.43
CA GLN A 696 0.58 -36.01 -13.93
C GLN A 696 1.57 -34.85 -13.79
N ARG A 697 2.82 -35.13 -13.43
CA ARG A 697 3.90 -34.12 -13.38
C ARG A 697 4.30 -33.64 -14.77
N ALA A 698 4.28 -34.52 -15.78
CA ALA A 698 4.58 -34.15 -17.17
C ALA A 698 3.52 -33.22 -17.78
N ALA A 699 2.29 -33.23 -17.26
CA ALA A 699 1.19 -32.37 -17.71
C ALA A 699 1.28 -30.92 -17.19
N GLY A 700 2.16 -30.63 -16.22
CA GLY A 700 2.35 -29.29 -15.67
C GLY A 700 2.60 -29.27 -14.15
N PRO A 701 2.99 -28.12 -13.58
CA PRO A 701 3.30 -27.99 -12.17
C PRO A 701 2.07 -28.20 -11.27
N ALA A 702 2.27 -28.76 -10.08
CA ALA A 702 1.19 -28.88 -9.10
C ALA A 702 0.85 -27.48 -8.55
N THR A 703 -0.44 -27.12 -8.63
CA THR A 703 -0.99 -25.94 -7.98
C THR A 703 -1.11 -26.20 -6.49
N ALA A 704 -0.56 -25.30 -5.67
CA ALA A 704 -0.79 -25.34 -4.23
C ALA A 704 -2.20 -24.85 -3.93
N ALA A 705 -2.93 -25.52 -3.04
CA ALA A 705 -4.14 -24.92 -2.49
C ALA A 705 -3.77 -23.63 -1.73
N PRO A 706 -4.55 -22.54 -1.88
CA PRO A 706 -4.27 -21.29 -1.18
C PRO A 706 -4.31 -21.53 0.33
N SER A 707 -3.31 -20.99 1.03
CA SER A 707 -3.38 -20.94 2.50
C SER A 707 -4.43 -19.90 2.90
N PRO A 708 -5.21 -20.14 3.96
CA PRO A 708 -6.17 -19.15 4.43
C PRO A 708 -5.46 -17.82 4.74
N PRO A 709 -6.01 -16.67 4.32
CA PRO A 709 -5.43 -15.37 4.60
C PRO A 709 -5.39 -15.14 6.12
N ARG A 710 -4.31 -14.53 6.60
CA ARG A 710 -4.15 -14.21 8.02
C ARG A 710 -4.80 -12.88 8.32
N LYS A 711 -5.56 -12.80 9.41
CA LYS A 711 -6.06 -11.52 9.92
C LYS A 711 -4.89 -10.63 10.34
N PRO A 712 -4.81 -9.37 9.87
CA PRO A 712 -3.75 -8.46 10.31
C PRO A 712 -3.82 -8.19 11.80
N LEU A 713 -2.66 -7.90 12.42
CA LEU A 713 -2.56 -7.64 13.87
C LEU A 713 -3.40 -6.44 14.32
N ALA A 714 -3.50 -5.44 13.46
CA ALA A 714 -4.36 -4.27 13.59
C ALA A 714 -4.71 -3.76 12.18
N GLU A 715 -5.80 -3.01 12.08
CA GLU A 715 -6.25 -2.37 10.86
C GLU A 715 -6.34 -0.86 11.09
N LEU A 716 -6.14 -0.09 10.02
CA LEU A 716 -6.39 1.35 10.09
C LEU A 716 -7.88 1.59 10.40
N PRO A 717 -8.21 2.58 11.24
CA PRO A 717 -9.59 3.00 11.41
C PRO A 717 -10.21 3.32 10.05
N ALA A 718 -11.41 2.79 9.83
CA ALA A 718 -12.19 3.09 8.65
C ALA A 718 -12.52 4.58 8.62
N VAL A 719 -12.37 5.21 7.44
CA VAL A 719 -12.73 6.62 7.23
C VAL A 719 -14.25 6.80 7.28
N PHE A 720 -14.99 5.76 6.91
CA PHE A 720 -16.45 5.71 6.86
C PHE A 720 -16.97 4.64 7.82
N SER A 721 -18.18 4.84 8.35
CA SER A 721 -18.80 3.89 9.27
C SER A 721 -19.70 2.93 8.51
N GLU A 722 -19.41 1.62 8.59
CA GLU A 722 -20.29 0.56 8.06
C GLU A 722 -21.72 0.71 8.60
N GLN A 723 -21.86 0.99 9.90
CA GLN A 723 -23.16 1.12 10.54
C GLN A 723 -23.97 2.30 9.97
N ARG A 724 -23.35 3.47 9.73
CA ARG A 724 -24.07 4.62 9.17
C ARG A 724 -24.46 4.37 7.72
N LEU A 725 -23.54 3.85 6.91
CA LEU A 725 -23.85 3.44 5.53
C LEU A 725 -25.04 2.47 5.50
N GLN A 726 -25.01 1.42 6.32
CA GLN A 726 -26.13 0.48 6.42
C GLN A 726 -27.42 1.15 6.91
N THR A 727 -27.35 2.09 7.86
CA THR A 727 -28.53 2.80 8.35
C THR A 727 -29.23 3.58 7.24
N HIS A 728 -28.48 4.25 6.37
CA HIS A 728 -29.02 4.96 5.22
C HIS A 728 -29.71 3.99 4.24
N VAL A 729 -29.07 2.85 3.95
CA VAL A 729 -29.63 1.80 3.09
C VAL A 729 -30.91 1.21 3.69
N ASP A 730 -30.89 0.84 4.97
CA ASP A 730 -32.03 0.25 5.68
C ASP A 730 -33.25 1.16 5.64
N TYR A 731 -33.06 2.47 5.79
CA TYR A 731 -34.14 3.45 5.70
C TYR A 731 -34.63 3.62 4.26
N LEU A 732 -33.72 3.87 3.32
CA LEU A 732 -34.09 4.17 1.93
C LEU A 732 -34.80 2.98 1.27
N ALA A 733 -34.32 1.76 1.50
CA ALA A 733 -34.92 0.52 1.00
C ALA A 733 -35.88 -0.15 2.00
N SER A 734 -36.39 0.62 2.96
CA SER A 734 -37.40 0.14 3.90
C SER A 734 -38.74 -0.16 3.21
N PRO A 735 -39.54 -1.11 3.73
CA PRO A 735 -40.90 -1.35 3.24
C PRO A 735 -41.78 -0.08 3.26
N GLU A 736 -41.53 0.84 4.20
CA GLU A 736 -42.26 2.09 4.35
C GLU A 736 -42.09 3.04 3.15
N LEU A 737 -40.95 3.00 2.47
CA LEU A 737 -40.71 3.81 1.26
C LEU A 737 -41.19 3.16 -0.04
N GLU A 738 -41.83 1.98 0.04
CA GLU A 738 -42.50 1.29 -1.09
C GLU A 738 -41.72 1.27 -2.41
N GLY A 739 -40.39 1.25 -2.35
CA GLY A 739 -39.52 1.22 -3.53
C GLY A 739 -39.33 2.54 -4.28
N ARG A 740 -39.71 3.67 -3.67
CA ARG A 740 -39.41 5.04 -4.16
C ARG A 740 -39.81 5.26 -5.62
N GLY A 741 -41.00 4.78 -5.98
CA GLY A 741 -41.53 4.86 -7.34
C GLY A 741 -41.79 6.30 -7.80
N LEU A 742 -41.60 6.56 -9.09
CA LEU A 742 -41.82 7.88 -9.68
C LEU A 742 -43.24 8.43 -9.39
N GLY A 743 -43.31 9.64 -8.83
CA GLY A 743 -44.57 10.31 -8.50
C GLY A 743 -45.25 9.84 -7.20
N SER A 744 -44.63 8.92 -6.45
CA SER A 744 -45.14 8.48 -5.16
C SER A 744 -44.84 9.48 -4.04
N PRO A 745 -45.68 9.53 -2.98
CA PRO A 745 -45.34 10.27 -1.75
C PRO A 745 -44.02 9.82 -1.12
N GLN A 746 -43.70 8.52 -1.23
CA GLN A 746 -42.49 7.94 -0.66
C GLN A 746 -41.20 8.43 -1.35
N LEU A 747 -41.27 8.75 -2.64
CA LEU A 747 -40.16 9.40 -3.34
C LEU A 747 -39.90 10.81 -2.76
N GLU A 748 -40.93 11.57 -2.44
CA GLU A 748 -40.80 12.88 -1.79
C GLU A 748 -40.27 12.74 -0.34
N GLU A 749 -40.68 11.70 0.39
CA GLU A 749 -40.12 11.38 1.71
C GLU A 749 -38.61 11.06 1.64
N ALA A 750 -38.19 10.29 0.63
CA ALA A 750 -36.77 10.02 0.38
C ALA A 750 -36.00 11.30 0.06
N ALA A 751 -36.55 12.20 -0.77
CA ALA A 751 -35.93 13.48 -1.09
C ALA A 751 -35.76 14.36 0.17
N ALA A 752 -36.78 14.42 1.03
CA ALA A 752 -36.73 15.15 2.29
C ALA A 752 -35.70 14.57 3.26
N TYR A 753 -35.58 13.24 3.32
CA TYR A 753 -34.56 12.56 4.11
C TYR A 753 -33.14 12.94 3.66
N ILE A 754 -32.85 12.86 2.35
CA ILE A 754 -31.53 13.19 1.79
C ILE A 754 -31.21 14.67 2.04
N ALA A 755 -32.18 15.57 1.87
CA ALA A 755 -32.00 16.99 2.14
C ALA A 755 -31.67 17.26 3.63
N ALA A 756 -32.31 16.53 4.55
CA ALA A 756 -32.00 16.61 5.98
C ALA A 756 -30.59 16.10 6.28
N GLU A 757 -30.17 14.99 5.69
CA GLU A 757 -28.82 14.44 5.87
C GLU A 757 -27.74 15.36 5.28
N PHE A 758 -27.98 16.03 4.15
CA PHE A 758 -27.09 17.05 3.60
C PHE A 758 -27.00 18.28 4.51
N ALA A 759 -28.10 18.71 5.11
CA ALA A 759 -28.10 19.81 6.08
C ALA A 759 -27.33 19.43 7.36
N ASP A 760 -27.55 18.23 7.88
CA ASP A 760 -26.86 17.70 9.07
C ASP A 760 -25.36 17.46 8.82
N ALA A 761 -24.98 17.17 7.57
CA ALA A 761 -23.59 17.14 7.14
C ALA A 761 -22.94 18.53 7.10
N GLY A 762 -23.73 19.62 7.08
CA GLY A 762 -23.23 20.99 7.02
C GLY A 762 -23.08 21.55 5.60
N LEU A 763 -23.70 20.92 4.59
CA LEU A 763 -23.72 21.48 3.24
C LEU A 763 -24.61 22.73 3.17
N ALA A 764 -24.36 23.55 2.14
CA ALA A 764 -25.28 24.61 1.75
C ALA A 764 -26.30 24.08 0.72
N ALA A 765 -27.49 24.66 0.74
CA ALA A 765 -28.56 24.37 -0.20
C ALA A 765 -28.30 25.03 -1.57
N ALA A 766 -28.47 24.29 -2.67
CA ALA A 766 -28.23 24.79 -4.03
C ALA A 766 -29.35 24.48 -5.05
N GLY A 767 -30.53 24.09 -4.56
CA GLY A 767 -31.76 23.95 -5.33
C GLY A 767 -32.50 25.28 -5.56
N ASP A 768 -33.79 25.19 -5.83
CA ASP A 768 -34.64 26.35 -6.08
C ASP A 768 -34.92 27.14 -4.80
N ASP A 769 -34.99 28.47 -4.93
CA ASP A 769 -35.32 29.43 -3.87
C ASP A 769 -34.49 29.26 -2.56
N GLY A 770 -33.24 28.80 -2.69
CA GLY A 770 -32.34 28.56 -1.55
C GLY A 770 -32.66 27.29 -0.75
N SER A 771 -33.47 26.38 -1.31
CA SER A 771 -33.74 25.05 -0.76
C SER A 771 -32.78 23.99 -1.33
N TYR A 772 -32.80 22.77 -0.79
CA TYR A 772 -32.06 21.65 -1.37
C TYR A 772 -32.74 21.06 -2.61
N LEU A 773 -33.97 21.45 -2.93
CA LEU A 773 -34.80 20.79 -3.94
C LEU A 773 -34.80 21.59 -5.24
N GLN A 774 -34.47 20.93 -6.36
CA GLN A 774 -34.64 21.47 -7.71
C GLN A 774 -35.83 20.79 -8.36
N ALA A 775 -36.91 21.53 -8.59
CA ALA A 775 -38.18 20.99 -9.04
C ALA A 775 -38.26 20.88 -10.57
N PHE A 776 -38.77 19.76 -11.08
CA PHE A 776 -39.10 19.59 -12.48
C PHE A 776 -40.35 18.71 -12.67
N THR A 777 -40.85 18.61 -13.90
CA THR A 777 -42.03 17.80 -14.23
C THR A 777 -41.63 16.67 -15.17
N VAL A 778 -42.04 15.45 -14.83
CA VAL A 778 -41.95 14.29 -15.70
C VAL A 778 -43.32 14.06 -16.33
N ASP A 779 -43.39 14.06 -17.67
CA ASP A 779 -44.66 14.07 -18.42
C ASP A 779 -45.51 12.81 -18.24
N LYS A 780 -44.90 11.67 -17.89
CA LYS A 780 -45.58 10.38 -17.82
C LYS A 780 -45.02 9.49 -16.70
N GLY A 781 -45.79 9.34 -15.62
CA GLY A 781 -45.55 8.32 -14.58
C GLY A 781 -46.31 7.02 -14.81
N GLU A 782 -46.40 6.18 -13.77
CA GLU A 782 -47.08 4.88 -13.79
C GLU A 782 -48.57 4.99 -14.20
N ASP A 783 -49.26 6.03 -13.71
CA ASP A 783 -50.65 6.35 -14.03
C ASP A 783 -50.84 7.07 -15.38
N GLY A 784 -49.75 7.30 -16.10
CA GLY A 784 -49.72 8.03 -17.36
C GLY A 784 -49.97 9.54 -17.25
N GLN A 785 -49.95 10.11 -16.04
CA GLN A 785 -50.08 11.55 -15.80
C GLN A 785 -48.71 12.21 -15.56
N PRO A 786 -48.63 13.55 -15.71
CA PRO A 786 -47.45 14.30 -15.31
C PRO A 786 -47.28 14.34 -13.79
N HIS A 787 -46.04 14.16 -13.32
CA HIS A 787 -45.67 14.24 -11.91
C HIS A 787 -44.60 15.30 -11.69
N ARG A 788 -44.76 16.09 -10.63
CA ARG A 788 -43.72 17.00 -10.17
C ARG A 788 -42.78 16.23 -9.24
N VAL A 789 -41.49 16.30 -9.50
CA VAL A 789 -40.43 15.61 -8.76
C VAL A 789 -39.25 16.56 -8.53
N HIS A 790 -38.28 16.13 -7.72
CA HIS A 790 -37.18 16.98 -7.27
C HIS A 790 -35.82 16.29 -7.43
N ASN A 791 -34.79 17.01 -7.89
CA ASN A 791 -33.42 16.62 -7.56
C ASN A 791 -33.06 17.20 -6.18
N VAL A 792 -32.20 16.53 -5.42
CA VAL A 792 -31.69 17.04 -4.14
C VAL A 792 -30.24 17.46 -4.30
N ILE A 793 -29.92 18.73 -4.05
CA ILE A 793 -28.61 19.34 -4.35
C ILE A 793 -28.03 19.95 -3.07
N GLY A 794 -26.94 19.35 -2.59
CA GLY A 794 -26.08 19.89 -1.55
C GLY A 794 -24.77 20.43 -2.13
N TYR A 795 -24.27 21.52 -1.57
CA TYR A 795 -23.11 22.24 -2.07
C TYR A 795 -22.12 22.57 -0.96
N LEU A 796 -20.83 22.30 -1.19
CA LEU A 796 -19.73 22.72 -0.33
C LEU A 796 -18.87 23.74 -1.10
N PRO A 797 -18.80 25.00 -0.66
CA PRO A 797 -18.06 26.04 -1.36
C PRO A 797 -16.55 25.80 -1.33
N GLY A 798 -15.90 26.05 -2.47
CA GLY A 798 -14.45 26.04 -2.61
C GLY A 798 -13.79 27.30 -2.02
N THR A 799 -12.51 27.19 -1.68
CA THR A 799 -11.72 28.28 -1.09
C THR A 799 -10.93 29.10 -2.10
N ASN A 800 -10.70 28.58 -3.31
CA ASN A 800 -9.90 29.26 -4.32
C ASN A 800 -10.78 30.14 -5.23
N PRO A 801 -10.62 31.48 -5.20
CA PRO A 801 -11.43 32.38 -6.03
C PRO A 801 -11.27 32.14 -7.53
N ALA A 802 -10.14 31.58 -7.99
CA ALA A 802 -9.94 31.25 -9.40
C ALA A 802 -10.87 30.13 -9.89
N TYR A 803 -11.50 29.40 -8.96
CA TYR A 803 -12.39 28.28 -9.23
C TYR A 803 -13.82 28.54 -8.76
N GLU A 804 -14.20 29.80 -8.53
CA GLU A 804 -15.53 30.15 -7.99
C GLU A 804 -16.70 29.60 -8.83
N ASP A 805 -16.53 29.56 -10.16
CA ASP A 805 -17.51 29.01 -11.11
C ASP A 805 -17.21 27.55 -11.51
N GLN A 806 -16.24 26.88 -10.87
CA GLN A 806 -15.89 25.49 -11.19
C GLN A 806 -16.37 24.53 -10.11
N ALA A 807 -16.80 23.33 -10.50
CA ALA A 807 -17.25 22.31 -9.56
C ALA A 807 -16.88 20.88 -9.98
N VAL A 808 -16.65 20.02 -8.99
CA VAL A 808 -16.71 18.56 -9.16
C VAL A 808 -18.06 18.06 -8.66
N LEU A 809 -18.69 17.17 -9.41
CA LEU A 809 -19.96 16.56 -9.04
C LEU A 809 -19.76 15.12 -8.55
N ILE A 810 -20.42 14.79 -7.45
CA ILE A 810 -20.63 13.41 -7.01
C ILE A 810 -22.13 13.18 -7.03
N THR A 811 -22.58 12.13 -7.71
CA THR A 811 -23.99 11.91 -7.98
C THR A 811 -24.44 10.50 -7.66
N ALA A 812 -25.74 10.33 -7.37
CA ALA A 812 -26.45 9.06 -7.31
C ALA A 812 -27.91 9.33 -7.67
N HIS A 813 -28.70 8.33 -8.06
CA HIS A 813 -30.16 8.48 -8.12
C HIS A 813 -30.80 7.88 -6.88
N TYR A 814 -31.94 8.43 -6.47
CA TYR A 814 -32.66 7.98 -5.28
C TYR A 814 -34.05 7.40 -5.59
N ASP A 815 -34.54 7.54 -6.83
CA ASP A 815 -35.72 6.80 -7.28
C ASP A 815 -35.39 5.33 -7.55
N HIS A 816 -36.43 4.49 -7.54
CA HIS A 816 -36.38 3.13 -8.06
C HIS A 816 -37.77 2.75 -8.60
N LEU A 817 -38.01 1.46 -8.86
CA LEU A 817 -39.17 0.98 -9.60
C LEU A 817 -40.51 1.02 -8.86
N GLY A 818 -40.54 1.35 -7.57
CA GLY A 818 -41.75 1.31 -6.75
C GLY A 818 -42.40 -0.07 -6.76
N ARG A 819 -43.56 -0.19 -7.43
CA ARG A 819 -44.28 -1.46 -7.64
C ARG A 819 -44.01 -2.13 -8.99
N GLY A 820 -43.02 -1.66 -9.73
CA GLY A 820 -42.52 -2.30 -10.95
C GLY A 820 -42.60 -1.45 -12.23
N TRP A 821 -42.77 -0.13 -12.10
CA TRP A 821 -42.73 0.80 -13.24
C TRP A 821 -41.35 1.48 -13.33
N PRO A 822 -40.78 1.74 -14.51
CA PRO A 822 -41.38 1.53 -15.83
C PRO A 822 -41.18 0.14 -16.43
N ASN A 823 -40.20 -0.63 -15.95
CA ASN A 823 -39.70 -1.81 -16.65
C ASN A 823 -39.39 -3.02 -15.75
N ALA A 824 -40.24 -3.33 -14.75
CA ALA A 824 -40.09 -4.57 -14.00
C ALA A 824 -40.44 -5.82 -14.83
N ARG A 825 -39.94 -6.97 -14.37
CA ARG A 825 -40.26 -8.27 -14.97
C ARG A 825 -41.73 -8.58 -14.75
N GLN A 826 -42.39 -9.20 -15.72
CA GLN A 826 -43.84 -9.43 -15.68
C GLN A 826 -44.32 -10.13 -14.39
N GLN A 827 -43.52 -11.06 -13.85
CA GLN A 827 -43.80 -11.80 -12.62
C GLN A 827 -43.67 -10.98 -11.33
N ASP A 828 -42.93 -9.87 -11.39
CA ASP A 828 -42.60 -9.02 -10.25
C ASP A 828 -43.48 -7.75 -10.19
N VAL A 829 -44.24 -7.47 -11.26
CA VAL A 829 -45.20 -6.35 -11.33
C VAL A 829 -46.21 -6.41 -10.17
N GLY A 830 -46.38 -5.28 -9.49
CA GLY A 830 -47.24 -5.09 -8.32
C GLY A 830 -46.55 -5.31 -6.97
N GLN A 831 -45.38 -5.97 -6.97
CA GLN A 831 -44.57 -6.17 -5.77
C GLN A 831 -43.68 -4.96 -5.51
N ILE A 832 -43.36 -4.69 -4.24
CA ILE A 832 -42.43 -3.63 -3.87
C ILE A 832 -41.03 -4.02 -4.34
N HIS A 833 -40.34 -3.09 -5.02
CA HIS A 833 -38.93 -3.20 -5.40
C HIS A 833 -38.13 -2.31 -4.46
N PRO A 834 -37.50 -2.85 -3.40
CA PRO A 834 -36.89 -2.00 -2.38
C PRO A 834 -35.69 -1.21 -2.89
N GLY A 835 -34.95 -1.72 -3.88
CA GLY A 835 -33.83 -1.02 -4.49
C GLY A 835 -32.72 -0.72 -3.48
N ALA A 836 -32.31 -1.74 -2.73
CA ALA A 836 -31.28 -1.62 -1.71
C ALA A 836 -29.91 -1.37 -2.32
N ASP A 837 -29.56 -2.11 -3.37
CA ASP A 837 -28.35 -1.83 -4.13
C ASP A 837 -28.61 -0.79 -5.22
N ASP A 838 -29.82 -0.80 -5.81
CA ASP A 838 -30.22 0.09 -6.89
C ASP A 838 -31.36 1.04 -6.45
N ASN A 839 -31.09 2.21 -5.88
CA ASN A 839 -29.77 2.75 -5.62
C ASN A 839 -29.63 3.38 -4.24
N ALA A 840 -30.24 2.77 -3.22
CA ALA A 840 -30.06 3.19 -1.83
C ALA A 840 -28.58 3.13 -1.39
N SER A 841 -27.80 2.17 -1.91
CA SER A 841 -26.36 2.06 -1.66
C SER A 841 -25.56 3.26 -2.19
N GLY A 842 -25.84 3.73 -3.41
CA GLY A 842 -25.21 4.92 -3.99
C GLY A 842 -25.53 6.19 -3.22
N VAL A 843 -26.79 6.37 -2.81
CA VAL A 843 -27.21 7.50 -1.98
C VAL A 843 -26.56 7.45 -0.58
N ALA A 844 -26.43 6.27 0.03
CA ALA A 844 -25.75 6.12 1.31
C ALA A 844 -24.28 6.56 1.24
N VAL A 845 -23.56 6.14 0.19
CA VAL A 845 -22.18 6.56 -0.06
C VAL A 845 -22.11 8.07 -0.33
N LEU A 846 -23.05 8.62 -1.09
CA LEU A 846 -23.14 10.06 -1.38
C LEU A 846 -23.28 10.90 -0.10
N ILE A 847 -24.18 10.50 0.81
CA ILE A 847 -24.41 11.17 2.11
C ILE A 847 -23.16 11.13 2.98
N GLU A 848 -22.50 9.97 3.09
CA GLU A 848 -21.33 9.84 3.94
C GLU A 848 -20.09 10.54 3.36
N LEU A 849 -19.96 10.63 2.03
CA LEU A 849 -18.98 11.48 1.36
C LEU A 849 -19.22 12.95 1.67
N ALA A 850 -20.47 13.43 1.58
CA ALA A 850 -20.84 14.79 1.95
C ALA A 850 -20.44 15.12 3.40
N ARG A 851 -20.79 14.24 4.34
CA ARG A 851 -20.43 14.36 5.75
C ARG A 851 -18.91 14.40 5.96
N ASN A 852 -18.17 13.56 5.24
CA ASN A 852 -16.72 13.49 5.38
C ASN A 852 -16.02 14.76 4.85
N PHE A 853 -16.41 15.25 3.67
CA PHE A 853 -15.82 16.46 3.10
C PHE A 853 -16.19 17.72 3.89
N ALA A 854 -17.44 17.84 4.36
CA ALA A 854 -17.88 19.00 5.14
C ALA A 854 -17.25 19.06 6.55
N ALA A 855 -16.86 17.92 7.12
CA ALA A 855 -16.12 17.87 8.39
C ALA A 855 -14.61 18.16 8.23
N GLY A 856 -14.09 18.14 7.00
CA GLY A 856 -12.68 18.38 6.69
C GLY A 856 -12.34 19.83 6.39
N ALA A 857 -11.11 20.07 5.92
CA ALA A 857 -10.75 21.36 5.36
C ALA A 857 -11.58 21.63 4.08
N PRO A 858 -12.11 22.86 3.90
CA PRO A 858 -12.85 23.18 2.70
C PRO A 858 -11.99 23.00 1.43
N PRO A 859 -12.53 22.38 0.36
CA PRO A 859 -11.78 22.09 -0.86
C PRO A 859 -11.36 23.37 -1.60
N GLU A 860 -10.37 23.28 -2.51
CA GLU A 860 -10.01 24.42 -3.36
C GLU A 860 -11.13 24.77 -4.35
N ARG A 861 -11.78 23.74 -4.91
CA ARG A 861 -12.92 23.86 -5.83
C ARG A 861 -14.22 23.53 -5.14
N ASN A 862 -15.32 24.04 -5.69
CA ASN A 862 -16.64 23.65 -5.24
C ASN A 862 -16.88 22.14 -5.39
N LEU A 863 -17.54 21.56 -4.39
CA LEU A 863 -18.09 20.21 -4.46
C LEU A 863 -19.60 20.27 -4.46
N VAL A 864 -20.23 19.57 -5.41
CA VAL A 864 -21.68 19.47 -5.51
C VAL A 864 -22.08 18.02 -5.40
N PHE A 865 -22.97 17.74 -4.44
CA PHE A 865 -23.56 16.43 -4.20
C PHE A 865 -24.99 16.46 -4.73
N VAL A 866 -25.31 15.58 -5.67
CA VAL A 866 -26.64 15.55 -6.29
C VAL A 866 -27.27 14.17 -6.20
N ALA A 867 -28.44 14.09 -5.58
CA ALA A 867 -29.31 12.92 -5.66
C ALA A 867 -30.38 13.17 -6.74
N PHE A 868 -30.32 12.43 -7.84
CA PHE A 868 -31.24 12.57 -8.97
C PHE A 868 -32.52 11.77 -8.77
N SER A 869 -33.62 12.31 -9.30
CA SER A 869 -34.88 11.59 -9.44
C SER A 869 -35.12 11.19 -10.90
N ALA A 870 -35.97 10.20 -11.12
CA ALA A 870 -36.40 9.75 -12.45
C ALA A 870 -35.25 9.22 -13.35
N GLU A 871 -34.25 8.57 -12.75
CA GLU A 871 -33.22 7.81 -13.50
C GLU A 871 -33.89 6.67 -14.28
N GLU A 872 -34.73 5.89 -13.58
CA GLU A 872 -35.39 4.69 -14.09
C GLU A 872 -36.32 4.98 -15.27
N ALA A 873 -36.82 6.22 -15.30
CA ALA A 873 -37.69 6.76 -16.33
C ALA A 873 -36.94 7.33 -17.55
N GLY A 874 -35.61 7.18 -17.59
CA GLY A 874 -34.75 7.61 -18.70
C GLY A 874 -33.89 8.84 -18.40
N LEU A 875 -33.25 8.88 -17.23
CA LEU A 875 -32.26 9.90 -16.82
C LEU A 875 -32.84 11.32 -16.73
N LEU A 876 -34.13 11.46 -16.39
CA LEU A 876 -34.81 12.75 -16.53
C LEU A 876 -34.28 13.78 -15.51
N GLY A 877 -33.94 13.37 -14.29
CA GLY A 877 -33.35 14.24 -13.28
C GLY A 877 -31.97 14.77 -13.66
N SER A 878 -31.04 13.90 -14.05
CA SER A 878 -29.70 14.32 -14.47
C SER A 878 -29.70 15.13 -15.76
N ARG A 879 -30.60 14.83 -16.71
CA ARG A 879 -30.80 15.68 -17.90
C ARG A 879 -31.30 17.06 -17.54
N HIS A 880 -32.28 17.15 -16.65
CA HIS A 880 -32.82 18.42 -16.17
C HIS A 880 -31.76 19.26 -15.46
N TYR A 881 -30.98 18.63 -14.57
CA TYR A 881 -29.86 19.30 -13.88
C TYR A 881 -28.83 19.80 -14.89
N ALA A 882 -28.40 18.99 -15.85
CA ALA A 882 -27.40 19.41 -16.83
C ALA A 882 -27.90 20.50 -17.80
N GLU A 883 -29.22 20.72 -17.91
CA GLU A 883 -29.81 21.89 -18.60
C GLU A 883 -29.89 23.13 -17.71
N HIS A 884 -29.98 22.94 -16.40
CA HIS A 884 -30.14 24.00 -15.41
C HIS A 884 -29.15 23.83 -14.24
N PRO A 885 -27.82 23.74 -14.52
CA PRO A 885 -26.83 23.36 -13.52
C PRO A 885 -26.66 24.50 -12.51
N ARG A 886 -26.51 24.13 -11.23
CA ARG A 886 -26.30 25.07 -10.12
C ARG A 886 -25.50 24.40 -9.01
N PRO A 887 -24.65 25.13 -8.27
CA PRO A 887 -24.40 26.57 -8.42
C PRO A 887 -23.42 26.92 -9.54
N ALA A 888 -22.63 25.96 -10.04
CA ALA A 888 -21.70 26.16 -11.15
C ALA A 888 -22.38 25.97 -12.52
N PRO A 889 -22.00 26.73 -13.56
CA PRO A 889 -22.45 26.50 -14.93
C PRO A 889 -21.93 25.15 -15.47
N LEU A 890 -22.56 24.62 -16.52
CA LEU A 890 -22.22 23.30 -17.08
C LEU A 890 -20.76 23.24 -17.53
N GLU A 891 -20.29 24.29 -18.21
CA GLU A 891 -18.90 24.43 -18.66
C GLU A 891 -17.88 24.55 -17.51
N GLY A 892 -18.34 24.88 -16.30
CA GLY A 892 -17.52 24.92 -15.09
C GLY A 892 -17.43 23.57 -14.38
N ILE A 893 -18.22 22.57 -14.79
CA ILE A 893 -18.14 21.23 -14.20
C ILE A 893 -16.90 20.53 -14.74
N VAL A 894 -15.90 20.35 -13.89
CA VAL A 894 -14.61 19.78 -14.31
C VAL A 894 -14.65 18.27 -14.42
N GLY A 895 -15.58 17.60 -13.71
CA GLY A 895 -15.78 16.16 -13.76
C GLY A 895 -16.97 15.67 -12.93
N VAL A 896 -17.55 14.55 -13.34
CA VAL A 896 -18.69 13.89 -12.67
C VAL A 896 -18.33 12.46 -12.28
N ILE A 897 -18.51 12.13 -10.99
CA ILE A 897 -18.42 10.76 -10.49
C ILE A 897 -19.82 10.31 -10.07
N ASN A 898 -20.40 9.37 -10.81
CA ASN A 898 -21.71 8.82 -10.51
C ASN A 898 -21.60 7.49 -9.73
N LEU A 899 -22.46 7.31 -8.72
CA LEU A 899 -22.56 6.14 -7.85
C LEU A 899 -23.84 5.40 -8.18
N ASP A 900 -23.72 4.16 -8.62
CA ASP A 900 -24.87 3.34 -9.02
C ASP A 900 -24.53 1.87 -8.76
N SER A 901 -25.37 1.21 -7.94
CA SER A 901 -25.21 -0.20 -7.58
C SER A 901 -23.84 -0.50 -6.95
N VAL A 902 -23.57 0.15 -5.81
CA VAL A 902 -22.26 0.16 -5.13
C VAL A 902 -22.21 -0.61 -3.80
N GLY A 903 -23.27 -1.35 -3.50
CA GLY A 903 -23.50 -2.06 -2.24
C GLY A 903 -23.12 -3.54 -2.26
N ARG A 904 -22.59 -4.08 -3.37
CA ARG A 904 -22.31 -5.53 -3.55
C ARG A 904 -20.83 -5.83 -3.82
N LEU A 905 -19.93 -4.96 -3.38
CA LEU A 905 -18.48 -5.16 -3.53
C LEU A 905 -17.97 -6.27 -2.59
N GLU A 906 -17.95 -7.50 -3.09
CA GLU A 906 -17.33 -8.66 -2.44
C GLU A 906 -15.81 -8.70 -2.70
N ASP A 907 -15.30 -9.78 -3.29
CA ASP A 907 -13.87 -9.97 -3.61
C ASP A 907 -13.45 -9.42 -4.99
N GLN A 908 -14.37 -8.78 -5.71
CA GLN A 908 -14.12 -8.23 -7.05
C GLN A 908 -13.51 -6.82 -7.00
N PRO A 909 -12.76 -6.39 -8.03
CA PRO A 909 -12.33 -4.99 -8.15
C PRO A 909 -13.52 -4.05 -8.38
N ILE A 910 -13.38 -2.79 -7.97
CA ILE A 910 -14.35 -1.74 -8.32
C ILE A 910 -14.33 -1.52 -9.84
N SER A 911 -15.49 -1.56 -10.48
CA SER A 911 -15.62 -1.24 -11.90
C SER A 911 -15.79 0.27 -12.08
N VAL A 912 -14.93 0.87 -12.89
CA VAL A 912 -15.03 2.28 -13.28
C VAL A 912 -15.42 2.36 -14.75
N LEU A 913 -16.68 2.66 -15.00
CA LEU A 913 -17.28 2.76 -16.33
C LEU A 913 -17.08 4.15 -16.94
N ALA A 914 -17.08 4.22 -18.27
CA ALA A 914 -16.88 5.45 -19.06
C ALA A 914 -15.55 6.18 -18.81
N THR A 915 -14.48 5.46 -18.46
CA THR A 915 -13.13 6.04 -18.32
C THR A 915 -12.58 6.62 -19.62
N GLY A 916 -13.18 6.27 -20.77
CA GLY A 916 -12.91 6.88 -22.06
C GLY A 916 -13.51 8.27 -22.26
N SER A 917 -14.19 8.86 -21.27
CA SER A 917 -14.72 10.23 -21.36
C SER A 917 -13.63 11.31 -21.24
N ALA A 918 -12.47 11.00 -20.66
CA ALA A 918 -11.29 11.86 -20.65
C ALA A 918 -9.98 11.06 -20.60
N MET A 919 -8.89 11.64 -21.10
CA MET A 919 -7.56 11.01 -21.12
C MET A 919 -7.06 10.65 -19.73
N GLU A 920 -7.43 11.44 -18.72
CA GLU A 920 -6.87 11.36 -17.38
C GLU A 920 -7.48 10.24 -16.54
N TRP A 921 -8.75 9.86 -16.76
CA TRP A 921 -9.46 8.93 -15.87
C TRP A 921 -8.72 7.62 -15.58
N PRO A 922 -8.17 6.90 -16.58
CA PRO A 922 -7.43 5.67 -16.30
C PRO A 922 -6.22 5.88 -15.38
N PHE A 923 -5.57 7.05 -15.45
CA PHE A 923 -4.43 7.39 -14.61
C PHE A 923 -4.87 7.81 -13.20
N VAL A 924 -5.97 8.56 -13.09
CA VAL A 924 -6.57 8.94 -11.80
C VAL A 924 -6.87 7.68 -11.00
N PHE A 925 -7.63 6.74 -11.56
CA PHE A 925 -8.07 5.56 -10.80
C PHE A 925 -6.96 4.54 -10.55
N ARG A 926 -5.95 4.44 -11.42
CA ARG A 926 -4.71 3.70 -11.10
C ARG A 926 -3.98 4.32 -9.91
N GLY A 927 -3.89 5.65 -9.86
CA GLY A 927 -3.32 6.38 -8.74
C GLY A 927 -4.10 6.14 -7.45
N VAL A 928 -5.44 6.24 -7.51
CA VAL A 928 -6.33 5.96 -6.38
C VAL A 928 -6.16 4.53 -5.87
N SER A 929 -6.14 3.53 -6.76
CA SER A 929 -5.91 2.13 -6.36
C SER A 929 -4.54 1.93 -5.72
N ALA A 930 -3.51 2.62 -6.21
CA ALA A 930 -2.18 2.55 -5.62
C ALA A 930 -2.11 3.18 -4.22
N VAL A 931 -2.83 4.27 -3.98
CA VAL A 931 -2.86 4.99 -2.69
C VAL A 931 -3.72 4.25 -1.67
N THR A 932 -4.90 3.79 -2.08
CA THR A 932 -5.90 3.17 -1.19
C THR A 932 -5.67 1.67 -0.99
N GLY A 933 -4.96 1.00 -1.90
CA GLY A 933 -4.86 -0.46 -1.96
C GLY A 933 -6.13 -1.15 -2.46
N ILE A 934 -7.15 -0.40 -2.87
CA ILE A 934 -8.43 -0.94 -3.36
C ILE A 934 -8.31 -1.19 -4.86
N PRO A 935 -8.43 -2.44 -5.33
CA PRO A 935 -8.28 -2.74 -6.75
C PRO A 935 -9.45 -2.16 -7.55
N SER A 936 -9.14 -1.62 -8.73
CA SER A 936 -10.14 -1.10 -9.67
C SER A 936 -9.83 -1.54 -11.10
N GLU A 937 -10.88 -1.61 -11.91
CA GLU A 937 -10.82 -1.89 -13.33
C GLU A 937 -11.37 -0.71 -14.13
N ASN A 938 -10.61 -0.24 -15.12
CA ASN A 938 -10.98 0.90 -15.95
C ASN A 938 -11.63 0.41 -17.25
N ILE A 939 -12.89 0.76 -17.47
CA ILE A 939 -13.69 0.33 -18.61
C ILE A 939 -14.03 1.55 -19.47
N ALA A 940 -13.48 1.62 -20.68
CA ALA A 940 -13.54 2.82 -21.52
C ALA A 940 -14.83 2.98 -22.33
N GLY A 941 -15.61 1.90 -22.50
CA GLY A 941 -16.75 1.83 -23.43
C GLY A 941 -17.98 2.67 -23.05
N ALA A 942 -18.76 3.05 -24.08
CA ALA A 942 -19.95 3.89 -24.01
C ALA A 942 -21.25 3.12 -23.70
N LEU A 943 -21.24 2.28 -22.65
CA LEU A 943 -22.46 1.71 -22.07
C LEU A 943 -22.83 2.37 -20.73
N ALA A 944 -22.41 3.61 -20.52
CA ALA A 944 -22.89 4.46 -19.43
C ALA A 944 -24.38 4.80 -19.66
N SER A 945 -25.31 3.95 -19.23
CA SER A 945 -26.75 4.26 -19.28
C SER A 945 -27.26 4.95 -18.02
N SER A 946 -26.37 5.32 -17.09
CA SER A 946 -26.69 5.99 -15.83
C SER A 946 -26.38 7.51 -15.91
N ASP A 947 -26.60 8.23 -14.82
CA ASP A 947 -26.71 9.69 -14.79
C ASP A 947 -25.51 10.48 -15.33
N GLN A 948 -24.28 9.95 -15.23
CA GLN A 948 -23.08 10.58 -15.82
C GLN A 948 -23.23 10.81 -17.33
N LYS A 949 -24.04 10.00 -18.01
CA LYS A 949 -24.28 10.13 -19.46
C LYS A 949 -24.83 11.49 -19.84
N SER A 950 -25.73 12.05 -19.02
CA SER A 950 -26.34 13.36 -19.25
C SER A 950 -25.30 14.49 -19.34
N PHE A 951 -24.13 14.28 -18.75
CA PHE A 951 -22.99 15.20 -18.75
C PHE A 951 -22.03 14.90 -19.90
N ILE A 952 -21.69 13.62 -20.11
CA ILE A 952 -20.82 13.18 -21.23
C ILE A 952 -21.39 13.61 -22.57
N ASP A 953 -22.71 13.45 -22.78
CA ASP A 953 -23.41 13.86 -24.00
C ASP A 953 -23.31 15.37 -24.27
N ARG A 954 -22.98 16.16 -23.24
CA ARG A 954 -22.81 17.62 -23.30
C ARG A 954 -21.36 18.07 -23.17
N GLY A 955 -20.40 17.14 -23.29
CA GLY A 955 -18.97 17.44 -23.28
C GLY A 955 -18.41 17.68 -21.88
N VAL A 956 -19.04 17.18 -20.83
CA VAL A 956 -18.48 17.19 -19.47
C VAL A 956 -17.93 15.77 -19.16
N PRO A 957 -16.67 15.63 -18.72
CA PRO A 957 -16.12 14.32 -18.38
C PRO A 957 -16.90 13.65 -17.25
N GLY A 958 -17.23 12.37 -17.41
CA GLY A 958 -18.00 11.63 -16.42
C GLY A 958 -17.64 10.16 -16.37
N VAL A 959 -17.73 9.58 -15.18
CA VAL A 959 -17.53 8.14 -14.93
C VAL A 959 -18.61 7.62 -13.98
N GLN A 960 -18.83 6.31 -14.00
CA GLN A 960 -19.68 5.62 -13.03
C GLN A 960 -18.87 4.60 -12.25
N ILE A 961 -19.10 4.58 -10.95
CA ILE A 961 -18.59 3.60 -10.00
C ILE A 961 -19.65 2.53 -9.84
N PHE A 962 -19.26 1.28 -10.06
CA PHE A 962 -20.15 0.12 -10.10
C PHE A 962 -19.48 -1.09 -9.45
N THR A 963 -20.26 -1.96 -8.79
CA THR A 963 -19.73 -3.11 -8.03
C THR A 963 -20.08 -4.49 -8.59
N GLY A 964 -20.60 -4.54 -9.81
CA GLY A 964 -20.90 -5.79 -10.53
C GLY A 964 -22.40 -6.07 -10.63
N MET A 965 -22.81 -6.99 -11.51
CA MET A 965 -24.21 -7.38 -11.62
C MET A 965 -24.55 -8.53 -10.65
N HIS A 966 -25.81 -8.61 -10.26
CA HIS A 966 -26.33 -9.73 -9.49
C HIS A 966 -27.76 -10.08 -9.89
N LEU A 967 -28.20 -11.27 -9.50
CA LEU A 967 -29.51 -11.80 -9.88
C LEU A 967 -30.71 -11.06 -9.27
N ASP A 968 -30.48 -10.19 -8.28
CA ASP A 968 -31.52 -9.39 -7.61
C ASP A 968 -31.76 -8.03 -8.28
N TYR A 969 -30.95 -7.64 -9.27
CA TYR A 969 -31.10 -6.36 -9.96
C TYR A 969 -32.52 -6.18 -10.55
N HIS A 970 -33.13 -5.03 -10.27
CA HIS A 970 -34.52 -4.68 -10.61
C HIS A 970 -35.55 -5.73 -10.13
N ARG A 971 -35.42 -6.24 -8.90
CA ARG A 971 -36.35 -7.22 -8.32
C ARG A 971 -36.78 -6.88 -6.89
N PRO A 972 -37.92 -7.41 -6.43
CA PRO A 972 -38.33 -7.36 -5.02
C PRO A 972 -37.33 -7.97 -4.04
N SER A 973 -36.42 -8.81 -4.53
CA SER A 973 -35.38 -9.45 -3.74
C SER A 973 -34.11 -8.61 -3.56
N ASP A 974 -34.05 -7.39 -4.11
CA ASP A 974 -32.96 -6.45 -3.81
C ASP A 974 -33.20 -5.76 -2.47
N THR A 975 -32.79 -6.44 -1.39
CA THR A 975 -33.13 -6.10 -0.01
C THR A 975 -31.89 -5.71 0.82
N PRO A 976 -32.06 -4.88 1.88
CA PRO A 976 -30.94 -4.36 2.69
C PRO A 976 -30.04 -5.42 3.33
N ASP A 977 -30.57 -6.60 3.67
CA ASP A 977 -29.84 -7.69 4.31
C ASP A 977 -28.75 -8.33 3.43
N LYS A 978 -28.77 -8.02 2.13
CA LYS A 978 -27.81 -8.53 1.16
C LYS A 978 -26.71 -7.54 0.80
N ILE A 979 -26.72 -6.36 1.43
CA ILE A 979 -25.74 -5.31 1.18
C ILE A 979 -24.45 -5.59 1.96
N ASN A 980 -23.32 -5.39 1.29
CA ASN A 980 -22.00 -5.49 1.86
C ASN A 980 -21.53 -4.11 2.32
N ALA A 981 -21.85 -3.76 3.58
CA ALA A 981 -21.46 -2.49 4.18
C ALA A 981 -19.93 -2.25 4.22
N ALA A 982 -19.14 -3.30 4.46
CA ALA A 982 -17.68 -3.22 4.42
C ALA A 982 -17.17 -2.91 3.00
N GLY A 983 -17.83 -3.45 1.97
CA GLY A 983 -17.61 -3.12 0.56
C GLY A 983 -17.91 -1.65 0.27
N MET A 984 -19.04 -1.13 0.76
CA MET A 984 -19.37 0.30 0.61
C MET A 984 -18.35 1.24 1.27
N VAL A 985 -17.74 0.86 2.41
CA VAL A 985 -16.63 1.63 3.01
C VAL A 985 -15.44 1.72 2.06
N LYS A 986 -15.11 0.65 1.33
CA LYS A 986 -14.06 0.67 0.30
C LYS A 986 -14.46 1.60 -0.85
N VAL A 987 -15.70 1.52 -1.35
CA VAL A 987 -16.19 2.42 -2.41
C VAL A 987 -16.10 3.88 -1.98
N ALA A 988 -16.61 4.23 -0.80
CA ALA A 988 -16.55 5.59 -0.27
C ALA A 988 -15.10 6.08 -0.12
N THR A 989 -14.18 5.23 0.35
CA THR A 989 -12.75 5.54 0.45
C THR A 989 -12.11 5.79 -0.92
N PHE A 990 -12.45 4.96 -1.90
CA PHE A 990 -11.98 5.07 -3.28
C PHE A 990 -12.45 6.38 -3.93
N VAL A 991 -13.74 6.70 -3.79
CA VAL A 991 -14.35 7.92 -4.36
C VAL A 991 -13.88 9.18 -3.65
N LYS A 992 -13.66 9.14 -2.34
CA LYS A 992 -13.06 10.24 -1.58
C LYS A 992 -11.69 10.61 -2.13
N GLU A 993 -10.83 9.63 -2.40
CA GLU A 993 -9.49 9.87 -2.93
C GLU A 993 -9.54 10.42 -4.36
N ALA A 994 -10.39 9.86 -5.22
CA ALA A 994 -10.60 10.37 -6.58
C ALA A 994 -11.10 11.82 -6.57
N THR A 995 -12.05 12.14 -5.69
CA THR A 995 -12.58 13.50 -5.52
C THR A 995 -11.50 14.45 -5.02
N GLY A 996 -10.70 14.04 -4.04
CA GLY A 996 -9.56 14.81 -3.53
C GLY A 996 -8.55 15.17 -4.62
N TYR A 997 -8.29 14.25 -5.54
CA TYR A 997 -7.46 14.52 -6.72
C TYR A 997 -8.11 15.57 -7.64
N LEU A 998 -9.41 15.42 -7.95
CA LEU A 998 -10.11 16.33 -8.87
C LEU A 998 -10.21 17.76 -8.34
N VAL A 999 -10.52 17.94 -7.06
CA VAL A 999 -10.66 19.30 -6.48
C VAL A 999 -9.34 20.05 -6.45
N GLY A 1000 -8.20 19.37 -6.30
CA GLY A 1000 -6.86 19.99 -6.27
C GLY A 1000 -6.15 20.06 -7.62
N ARG A 1001 -6.71 19.50 -8.70
CA ARG A 1001 -6.04 19.41 -10.00
C ARG A 1001 -6.03 20.75 -10.74
N GLU A 1002 -4.92 21.43 -10.95
CA GLU A 1002 -4.92 22.74 -11.65
C GLU A 1002 -5.41 22.68 -13.11
N GLU A 1003 -4.99 21.65 -13.84
CA GLU A 1003 -5.31 21.49 -15.26
C GLU A 1003 -6.71 20.89 -15.49
N PRO A 1004 -7.47 21.34 -16.49
CA PRO A 1004 -8.73 20.68 -16.86
C PRO A 1004 -8.47 19.25 -17.36
N MET A 1005 -9.50 18.41 -17.32
CA MET A 1005 -9.46 17.09 -17.96
C MET A 1005 -9.65 17.22 -19.48
N ILE A 1006 -8.92 16.41 -20.25
CA ILE A 1006 -8.96 16.44 -21.70
C ILE A 1006 -9.93 15.37 -22.20
N LEU A 1007 -11.06 15.83 -22.75
CA LEU A 1007 -12.08 14.96 -23.34
C LEU A 1007 -11.51 14.10 -24.49
N THR A 1008 -11.79 12.80 -24.45
CA THR A 1008 -11.37 11.84 -25.47
C THR A 1008 -12.54 11.39 -26.32
N GLY A 1009 -12.39 11.46 -27.66
CA GLY A 1009 -13.30 10.86 -28.62
C GLY A 1009 -14.69 11.53 -28.73
N SER A 1010 -14.87 12.36 -29.76
CA SER A 1010 -16.18 12.66 -30.38
C SER A 1010 -17.38 12.80 -29.41
N ALA A 1011 -17.41 13.90 -28.65
CA ALA A 1011 -18.64 14.68 -28.55
C ALA A 1011 -18.88 15.42 -29.89
N THR A 1012 -18.80 14.72 -31.04
CA THR A 1012 -19.37 15.30 -32.26
C THR A 1012 -20.87 15.23 -32.06
N ALA A 1013 -21.45 16.40 -31.85
CA ALA A 1013 -22.84 16.64 -32.20
C ALA A 1013 -23.09 15.94 -33.53
N ALA A 1014 -23.90 14.88 -33.52
CA ALA A 1014 -24.61 14.52 -34.72
C ALA A 1014 -25.27 15.82 -35.20
N PRO A 1015 -25.20 16.16 -36.50
CA PRO A 1015 -25.98 17.29 -37.02
C PRO A 1015 -27.44 17.11 -36.57
N PRO A 1016 -28.27 18.17 -36.50
CA PRO A 1016 -29.72 18.02 -36.43
C PRO A 1016 -30.20 17.45 -37.77
N GLY A 1017 -29.80 16.23 -38.07
CA GLY A 1017 -30.28 15.38 -39.13
C GLY A 1017 -31.38 14.54 -38.52
N ASN A 1018 -32.48 14.42 -39.25
CA ASN A 1018 -33.69 13.71 -38.88
C ASN A 1018 -33.41 12.50 -37.97
N PRO A 1019 -34.23 12.29 -36.92
CA PRO A 1019 -34.08 11.14 -36.05
C PRO A 1019 -33.95 9.89 -36.93
N PRO A 1020 -32.95 9.02 -36.68
CA PRO A 1020 -32.88 7.75 -37.36
C PRO A 1020 -34.24 7.07 -37.20
N ALA A 1021 -34.76 6.56 -38.32
CA ALA A 1021 -36.07 5.92 -38.35
C ALA A 1021 -36.17 4.90 -37.21
N ASN A 1022 -37.18 5.09 -36.35
CA ASN A 1022 -37.68 4.16 -35.34
C ASN A 1022 -37.02 2.77 -35.37
N THR A 1023 -36.01 2.54 -34.54
CA THR A 1023 -35.92 1.27 -33.80
C THR A 1023 -36.66 1.44 -32.48
N GLU A 1024 -37.94 1.81 -32.57
CA GLU A 1024 -38.88 1.71 -31.46
C GLU A 1024 -39.11 0.23 -31.14
N GLY A 1025 -38.40 -0.26 -30.13
CA GLY A 1025 -38.66 -1.55 -29.53
C GLY A 1025 -37.98 -1.67 -28.19
N GLN A 1026 -38.75 -1.57 -27.10
CA GLN A 1026 -38.32 -2.15 -25.83
C GLN A 1026 -38.02 -3.63 -26.05
N ARG A 1027 -36.92 -4.13 -25.48
CA ARG A 1027 -36.59 -5.57 -25.51
C ARG A 1027 -37.76 -6.35 -24.92
N ARG A 1028 -38.40 -7.21 -25.73
CA ARG A 1028 -39.62 -7.97 -25.37
C ARG A 1028 -39.35 -9.38 -24.89
N VAL A 1029 -38.08 -9.82 -24.98
CA VAL A 1029 -37.64 -11.19 -24.75
C VAL A 1029 -36.60 -11.28 -23.65
N GLN A 1030 -36.64 -12.35 -22.87
CA GLN A 1030 -35.63 -12.71 -21.89
C GLN A 1030 -34.73 -13.81 -22.44
N PHE A 1031 -33.41 -13.59 -22.38
CA PHE A 1031 -32.40 -14.61 -22.72
C PHE A 1031 -31.97 -15.37 -21.46
N GLY A 1032 -31.76 -14.66 -20.35
CA GLY A 1032 -31.47 -15.29 -19.05
C GLY A 1032 -30.01 -15.36 -18.65
N ALA A 1033 -29.09 -14.81 -19.45
CA ALA A 1033 -27.70 -14.62 -19.07
C ALA A 1033 -27.49 -13.23 -18.45
N VAL A 1034 -26.76 -13.18 -17.35
CA VAL A 1034 -26.22 -11.95 -16.74
C VAL A 1034 -24.82 -11.77 -17.29
N PRO A 1035 -24.55 -10.68 -18.01
CA PRO A 1035 -23.24 -10.47 -18.62
C PRO A 1035 -22.23 -9.92 -17.62
N ASP A 1036 -20.98 -10.28 -17.84
CA ASP A 1036 -19.81 -9.71 -17.18
C ASP A 1036 -19.37 -8.44 -17.93
N PHE A 1037 -19.50 -7.29 -17.28
CA PHE A 1037 -19.17 -5.98 -17.85
C PHE A 1037 -17.66 -5.68 -17.83
N ALA A 1038 -16.88 -6.41 -17.04
CA ALA A 1038 -15.42 -6.31 -17.03
C ALA A 1038 -14.80 -7.00 -18.26
N HIS A 1039 -15.56 -7.84 -18.98
CA HIS A 1039 -15.05 -8.51 -20.17
C HIS A 1039 -14.88 -7.55 -21.36
N ASN A 1040 -13.62 -7.19 -21.65
CA ASN A 1040 -13.23 -6.29 -22.75
C ASN A 1040 -12.74 -7.01 -24.03
N ALA A 1041 -12.99 -8.32 -24.19
CA ALA A 1041 -12.65 -9.06 -25.42
C ALA A 1041 -13.89 -9.27 -26.31
N ASP A 1042 -13.67 -9.79 -27.54
CA ASP A 1042 -14.76 -10.13 -28.47
C ASP A 1042 -15.75 -11.11 -27.83
N GLY A 1043 -17.04 -10.76 -27.82
CA GLY A 1043 -18.11 -11.57 -27.26
C GLY A 1043 -18.72 -11.00 -25.98
N VAL A 1044 -19.66 -11.73 -25.38
CA VAL A 1044 -20.26 -11.39 -24.08
C VAL A 1044 -20.01 -12.53 -23.11
N ARG A 1045 -19.11 -12.33 -22.14
CA ARG A 1045 -18.90 -13.31 -21.06
C ARG A 1045 -20.11 -13.32 -20.13
N VAL A 1046 -20.55 -14.50 -19.75
CA VAL A 1046 -21.66 -14.74 -18.83
C VAL A 1046 -21.12 -14.76 -17.41
N GLU A 1047 -21.48 -13.78 -16.60
CA GLU A 1047 -21.13 -13.74 -15.17
C GLU A 1047 -21.97 -14.74 -14.38
N SER A 1048 -23.29 -14.75 -14.62
CA SER A 1048 -24.21 -15.71 -14.02
C SER A 1048 -25.39 -16.00 -14.93
N VAL A 1049 -26.14 -17.05 -14.62
CA VAL A 1049 -27.34 -17.44 -15.37
C VAL A 1049 -28.53 -17.39 -14.43
N VAL A 1050 -29.62 -16.79 -14.90
CA VAL A 1050 -30.87 -16.70 -14.13
C VAL A 1050 -31.47 -18.11 -14.01
N PRO A 1051 -31.75 -18.60 -12.79
CA PRO A 1051 -32.39 -19.91 -12.62
C PRO A 1051 -33.75 -19.99 -13.34
N GLY A 1052 -34.02 -21.12 -13.99
CA GLY A 1052 -35.21 -21.38 -14.79
C GLY A 1052 -35.31 -20.60 -16.11
N SER A 1053 -34.26 -19.87 -16.49
CA SER A 1053 -34.28 -19.03 -17.69
C SER A 1053 -33.95 -19.80 -18.98
N PRO A 1054 -34.24 -19.24 -20.17
CA PRO A 1054 -33.88 -19.88 -21.43
C PRO A 1054 -32.40 -20.25 -21.55
N ALA A 1055 -31.50 -19.39 -21.07
CA ALA A 1055 -30.07 -19.65 -21.06
C ALA A 1055 -29.70 -20.87 -20.21
N GLU A 1056 -30.26 -21.01 -19.00
CA GLU A 1056 -30.01 -22.18 -18.14
C GLU A 1056 -30.56 -23.46 -18.77
N LEU A 1057 -31.78 -23.40 -19.30
CA LEU A 1057 -32.44 -24.54 -19.97
C LEU A 1057 -31.68 -24.99 -21.23
N ALA A 1058 -31.03 -24.05 -21.91
CA ALA A 1058 -30.15 -24.32 -23.05
C ALA A 1058 -28.75 -24.80 -22.63
N GLY A 1059 -28.45 -24.85 -21.34
CA GLY A 1059 -27.19 -25.33 -20.79
C GLY A 1059 -26.05 -24.31 -20.81
N ILE A 1060 -26.34 -23.01 -20.97
CA ILE A 1060 -25.37 -21.92 -20.79
C ILE A 1060 -25.01 -21.81 -19.31
N GLN A 1061 -23.74 -21.55 -19.01
CA GLN A 1061 -23.18 -21.52 -17.66
C GLN A 1061 -22.38 -20.22 -17.42
N ALA A 1062 -22.15 -19.90 -16.15
CA ALA A 1062 -21.21 -18.85 -15.77
C ALA A 1062 -19.80 -19.18 -16.34
N GLY A 1063 -19.12 -18.19 -16.90
CA GLY A 1063 -17.82 -18.34 -17.56
C GLY A 1063 -17.88 -18.53 -19.08
N ASP A 1064 -19.04 -18.87 -19.65
CA ASP A 1064 -19.22 -18.96 -21.10
C ASP A 1064 -19.03 -17.58 -21.78
N VAL A 1065 -18.45 -17.53 -22.98
CA VAL A 1065 -18.40 -16.30 -23.79
C VAL A 1065 -19.29 -16.45 -25.02
N LEU A 1066 -20.37 -15.69 -25.10
CA LEU A 1066 -21.26 -15.66 -26.26
C LEU A 1066 -20.59 -14.94 -27.43
N LEU A 1067 -20.30 -15.67 -28.50
CA LEU A 1067 -19.59 -15.18 -29.69
C LEU A 1067 -20.55 -14.85 -30.83
N GLU A 1068 -21.62 -15.64 -31.02
CA GLU A 1068 -22.55 -15.47 -32.13
C GLU A 1068 -23.99 -15.82 -31.74
N MET A 1069 -24.97 -15.23 -32.44
CA MET A 1069 -26.39 -15.55 -32.34
C MET A 1069 -26.96 -15.75 -33.76
N ASN A 1070 -27.46 -16.95 -34.07
CA ASN A 1070 -27.87 -17.37 -35.43
C ASN A 1070 -26.81 -17.08 -36.53
N GLY A 1071 -25.52 -17.17 -36.19
CA GLY A 1071 -24.41 -16.88 -37.10
C GLY A 1071 -24.09 -15.39 -37.28
N GLU A 1072 -24.78 -14.49 -36.57
CA GLU A 1072 -24.37 -13.08 -36.47
C GLU A 1072 -23.39 -12.89 -35.30
N LYS A 1073 -22.27 -12.21 -35.56
CA LYS A 1073 -21.24 -11.96 -34.55
C LYS A 1073 -21.76 -11.05 -33.45
N VAL A 1074 -21.67 -11.51 -32.21
CA VAL A 1074 -21.88 -10.71 -31.01
C VAL A 1074 -20.54 -10.08 -30.64
N ALA A 1075 -20.28 -8.87 -31.14
CA ALA A 1075 -19.01 -8.18 -30.89
C ALA A 1075 -18.86 -7.69 -29.43
N GLY A 1076 -19.95 -7.67 -28.66
CA GLY A 1076 -19.99 -7.22 -27.27
C GLY A 1076 -21.41 -6.94 -26.79
N LEU A 1077 -21.53 -6.36 -25.60
CA LEU A 1077 -22.81 -6.16 -24.90
C LEU A 1077 -23.84 -5.34 -25.67
N GLY A 1078 -23.40 -4.27 -26.35
CA GLY A 1078 -24.27 -3.43 -27.18
C GLY A 1078 -24.91 -4.22 -28.32
N ALA A 1079 -24.08 -4.95 -29.08
CA ALA A 1079 -24.54 -5.80 -30.18
C ALA A 1079 -25.50 -6.90 -29.71
N PHE A 1080 -25.21 -7.52 -28.55
CA PHE A 1080 -26.10 -8.51 -27.95
C PHE A 1080 -27.46 -7.91 -27.56
N SER A 1081 -27.45 -6.74 -26.91
CA SER A 1081 -28.67 -6.04 -26.49
C SER A 1081 -29.53 -5.63 -27.68
N ASP A 1082 -28.91 -5.09 -28.73
CA ASP A 1082 -29.60 -4.67 -29.94
C ASP A 1082 -30.18 -5.86 -30.71
N TYR A 1083 -29.44 -6.98 -30.80
CA TYR A 1083 -29.94 -8.22 -31.38
C TYR A 1083 -31.16 -8.75 -30.62
N LEU A 1084 -31.17 -8.71 -29.29
CA LEU A 1084 -32.35 -9.14 -28.52
C LEU A 1084 -33.58 -8.25 -28.72
N LYS A 1085 -33.43 -6.99 -29.12
CA LYS A 1085 -34.58 -6.10 -29.41
C LYS A 1085 -35.30 -6.50 -30.70
N THR A 1086 -34.65 -7.25 -31.60
CA THR A 1086 -35.25 -7.67 -32.88
C THR A 1086 -36.09 -8.95 -32.78
N LEU A 1087 -36.08 -9.62 -31.62
CA LEU A 1087 -36.67 -10.96 -31.43
C LEU A 1087 -37.99 -10.91 -30.66
N ALA A 1088 -38.84 -11.92 -30.88
CA ALA A 1088 -40.14 -12.09 -30.25
C ALA A 1088 -40.16 -13.30 -29.27
N PRO A 1089 -41.02 -13.28 -28.23
CA PRO A 1089 -41.18 -14.44 -27.36
C PRO A 1089 -41.61 -15.69 -28.13
N GLY A 1090 -40.96 -16.81 -27.85
CA GLY A 1090 -41.12 -18.06 -28.59
C GLY A 1090 -40.11 -18.27 -29.71
N ASP A 1091 -39.32 -17.26 -30.07
CA ASP A 1091 -38.22 -17.42 -31.02
C ASP A 1091 -37.12 -18.31 -30.43
N THR A 1092 -36.63 -19.26 -31.23
CA THR A 1092 -35.45 -20.07 -30.89
C THR A 1092 -34.24 -19.51 -31.62
N VAL A 1093 -33.18 -19.22 -30.87
CA VAL A 1093 -31.90 -18.72 -31.39
C VAL A 1093 -30.78 -19.72 -31.11
N THR A 1094 -29.94 -19.99 -32.10
CA THR A 1094 -28.70 -20.74 -31.92
C THR A 1094 -27.63 -19.79 -31.40
N ALA A 1095 -27.29 -19.91 -30.13
CA ALA A 1095 -26.21 -19.18 -29.48
C ALA A 1095 -24.91 -19.98 -29.58
N THR A 1096 -23.85 -19.38 -30.09
CA THR A 1096 -22.51 -19.98 -30.11
C THR A 1096 -21.70 -19.42 -28.96
N VAL A 1097 -21.31 -20.29 -28.02
CA VAL A 1097 -20.57 -19.94 -26.81
C VAL A 1097 -19.19 -20.59 -26.78
N LEU A 1098 -18.20 -19.89 -26.25
CA LEU A 1098 -16.89 -20.43 -25.93
C LEU A 1098 -16.88 -20.90 -24.47
N ARG A 1099 -16.64 -22.18 -24.26
CA ARG A 1099 -16.47 -22.81 -22.94
C ARG A 1099 -15.20 -23.64 -22.94
N ASP A 1100 -14.31 -23.42 -21.97
CA ASP A 1100 -13.05 -24.17 -21.84
C ASP A 1100 -12.25 -24.28 -23.15
N ALA A 1101 -12.16 -23.15 -23.88
CA ALA A 1101 -11.53 -23.02 -25.21
C ALA A 1101 -12.17 -23.85 -26.35
N GLN A 1102 -13.39 -24.38 -26.15
CA GLN A 1102 -14.18 -25.05 -27.17
C GLN A 1102 -15.44 -24.25 -27.51
N THR A 1103 -15.75 -24.17 -28.80
CA THR A 1103 -16.97 -23.52 -29.29
C THR A 1103 -18.13 -24.52 -29.27
N ILE A 1104 -19.21 -24.16 -28.59
CA ILE A 1104 -20.42 -24.98 -28.44
C ILE A 1104 -21.60 -24.17 -28.96
N SER A 1105 -22.47 -24.78 -29.77
CA SER A 1105 -23.72 -24.16 -30.20
C SER A 1105 -24.89 -24.73 -29.39
N VAL A 1106 -25.69 -23.84 -28.81
CA VAL A 1106 -26.87 -24.19 -28.00
C VAL A 1106 -28.11 -23.49 -28.55
N GLU A 1107 -29.25 -24.17 -28.53
CA GLU A 1107 -30.53 -23.58 -28.94
C GLU A 1107 -31.24 -22.99 -27.72
N VAL A 1108 -31.49 -21.69 -27.76
CA VAL A 1108 -32.13 -20.93 -26.67
C VAL A 1108 -33.51 -20.50 -27.14
N THR A 1109 -34.57 -20.99 -26.50
CA THR A 1109 -35.95 -20.58 -26.80
C THR A 1109 -36.36 -19.44 -25.89
N LEU A 1110 -36.52 -18.25 -26.45
CA LEU A 1110 -36.74 -17.01 -25.72
C LEU A 1110 -38.15 -16.93 -25.14
N VAL A 1111 -38.26 -16.39 -23.92
CA VAL A 1111 -39.54 -16.19 -23.22
C VAL A 1111 -39.89 -14.70 -23.13
N PRO A 1112 -41.16 -14.32 -22.86
CA PRO A 1112 -41.51 -12.92 -22.62
C PRO A 1112 -40.68 -12.30 -21.49
N ARG A 1113 -40.26 -11.05 -21.67
CA ARG A 1113 -39.55 -10.27 -20.63
C ARG A 1113 -40.50 -9.80 -19.52
#